data_AF-A0A7J4PEB5-F1
#
_entry.id   AF-A0A7J4PEB5-F1
#
_cell.length_a   1.000
_cell.length_b   1.000
_cell.length_c   1.000
_cell.angle_alpha   90.00
_cell.angle_beta   90.00
_cell.angle_gamma   90.00
#
_symmetry.space_group_name_H-M   'P 1'
#
loop_
_entity.id
_entity.type
_entity.pdbx_description
1 polymer ?
#
loop_
_entity_poly.entity_id
_entity_poly.type
_entity_poly.pdbx_seq_one_letter_code
_entity_poly.pdbx_strand_id
1 'polypeptide(L)'
;MLLNVSPIYVYENGKEPLLVSKLHRPYFVAFVQKDKNIEKERSALIDRRKNTQPDSPLSMISEIGEIESYNSFANLNQKIEVFKVYTDRPGQVPAISDYLFQEGFFTAEHDIPYQQRALIDLSAFKDVWMFDTHGRKEELVCLSYDIETFQYEEDRMNVPIDILGYSSFSFGINSKKDLGNEDFSFELLDFPTNLEDREVVQLIARNEDEEIDNLSEFCKVIQKSDIIAGHNLLSFDNQHVWERIKWLLRDRGVSLSGLQRTIFKDFLDRYSYPSSSYYFGRPERTVVFYPTSFDTYHAARKFYRFLNDYSLKSLAPFLGIKIKDRIYLQPSQLKLDERTLKYNEQDVQEDMGVTGVLLQQALPLAFTTSMPFEDLLPTGAVHLWDHMALLRGTYHRKLMPALCRAYDVAGEISKKGMRGLSRKEIAQRVRVEGVEGVSKDFRRVVKYGEEMPEWVEYPEVIYGKTGGEGEMLGYHIPGGMTLKPDTDLSSHFVPWYKVVVADVGAMYPTILRAVNAGADSIGLAKPGEEPQDWVWLKRLSPDFLNANHSRWREVDSTDEFADKGVMVGIKKSSEPGLVNLAMGAIMKLIDKIKAELKSPEGQADKEAYQRLKQMYQSLKGARNAGTHGILCAPMVTSRQFNLWGAAYITTQGQKILGDALKTLSANKIRVVYGDSVDAGTDIIIREGKLVKIVNIKDLFESCDSEIYRKGDHEYKAPEKIECLSVSKEGICEWKKANSIKRHPYEGKILNIQTRRGSISVTKNHSLYALSSGLKE
;
A
#
# COMPACT_ATOMS: atom_id res chain seq x y z
N MET A 1 -19.10 7.46 16.60
CA MET A 1 -18.09 6.69 15.85
C MET A 1 -18.16 7.10 14.39
N LEU A 2 -17.03 7.52 13.79
CA LEU A 2 -16.95 7.87 12.37
C LEU A 2 -16.99 6.58 11.54
N LEU A 3 -17.84 6.55 10.51
CA LEU A 3 -17.86 5.48 9.52
C LEU A 3 -17.09 5.89 8.26
N ASN A 4 -17.20 7.15 7.83
CA ASN A 4 -16.53 7.65 6.63
C ASN A 4 -16.67 9.18 6.45
N VAL A 5 -15.93 9.74 5.50
CA VAL A 5 -16.04 11.12 5.01
C VAL A 5 -16.06 11.10 3.47
N SER A 6 -17.14 11.59 2.86
CA SER A 6 -17.19 11.91 1.43
C SER A 6 -16.70 13.34 1.18
N PRO A 7 -16.56 13.78 -0.09
CA PRO A 7 -16.24 15.18 -0.39
C PRO A 7 -17.27 16.20 0.15
N ILE A 8 -18.49 15.75 0.50
CA ILE A 8 -19.61 16.64 0.88
C ILE A 8 -20.11 16.34 2.30
N TYR A 9 -20.11 15.09 2.75
CA TYR A 9 -20.71 14.66 4.01
C TYR A 9 -19.76 13.84 4.90
N VAL A 10 -19.97 13.92 6.20
CA VAL A 10 -19.41 13.06 7.24
C VAL A 10 -20.49 12.09 7.69
N TYR A 11 -20.16 10.80 7.75
CA TYR A 11 -21.08 9.73 8.14
C TYR A 11 -20.66 9.16 9.49
N GLU A 12 -21.55 9.24 10.46
CA GLU A 12 -21.37 8.67 11.80
C GLU A 12 -22.42 7.58 12.03
N ASN A 13 -22.03 6.54 12.77
CA ASN A 13 -22.96 5.46 13.11
C ASN A 13 -24.22 6.02 13.81
N GLY A 14 -25.39 5.57 13.33
CA GLY A 14 -26.70 5.90 13.91
C GLY A 14 -27.13 7.36 13.73
N LYS A 15 -26.49 8.14 12.85
CA LYS A 15 -26.79 9.56 12.64
C LYS A 15 -26.96 9.91 11.16
N GLU A 16 -27.77 10.93 10.91
CA GLU A 16 -27.91 11.53 9.59
C GLU A 16 -26.58 12.14 9.08
N PRO A 17 -26.31 12.08 7.75
CA PRO A 17 -25.11 12.67 7.16
C PRO A 17 -24.97 14.17 7.46
N LEU A 18 -23.79 14.57 7.92
CA LEU A 18 -23.48 15.97 8.25
C LEU A 18 -22.61 16.61 7.17
N LEU A 19 -22.97 17.80 6.69
CA LEU A 19 -22.14 18.52 5.72
C LEU A 19 -20.71 18.76 6.25
N VAL A 20 -19.71 18.36 5.47
CA VAL A 20 -18.28 18.60 5.76
C VAL A 20 -18.03 20.09 5.97
N SER A 21 -18.68 20.97 5.18
CA SER A 21 -18.55 22.42 5.28
C SER A 21 -18.96 23.02 6.64
N LYS A 22 -19.74 22.30 7.46
CA LYS A 22 -20.06 22.69 8.84
C LYS A 22 -18.91 22.40 9.81
N LEU A 23 -18.01 21.49 9.44
CA LEU A 23 -16.93 21.02 10.30
C LEU A 23 -15.54 21.42 9.80
N HIS A 24 -15.37 21.62 8.49
CA HIS A 24 -14.08 21.79 7.85
C HIS A 24 -14.21 22.71 6.63
N ARG A 25 -13.12 23.41 6.29
CA ARG A 25 -13.02 24.28 5.11
C ARG A 25 -11.75 23.96 4.34
N PRO A 26 -11.77 23.98 3.00
CA PRO A 26 -10.58 23.75 2.20
C PRO A 26 -9.52 24.82 2.49
N TYR A 27 -8.28 24.40 2.68
CA TYR A 27 -7.13 25.29 2.83
C TYR A 27 -5.84 24.64 2.34
N PHE A 28 -4.83 25.49 2.16
CA PHE A 28 -3.43 25.11 2.07
C PHE A 28 -2.59 26.09 2.92
N VAL A 29 -1.29 25.87 3.05
CA VAL A 29 -0.41 26.75 3.85
C VAL A 29 0.50 27.59 2.97
N ALA A 30 0.72 28.84 3.38
CA ALA A 30 1.62 29.78 2.74
C ALA A 30 2.66 30.30 3.73
N PHE A 31 3.84 30.63 3.22
CA PHE A 31 4.97 31.13 3.99
C PHE A 31 5.90 31.96 3.10
N VAL A 32 6.94 32.54 3.69
CA VAL A 32 7.88 33.44 3.01
C VAL A 32 9.31 32.89 3.07
N GLN A 33 10.19 33.48 2.27
CA GLN A 33 11.63 33.19 2.35
C GLN A 33 12.19 33.55 3.73
N LYS A 34 13.23 32.83 4.17
CA LYS A 34 13.82 33.00 5.52
C LYS A 34 14.34 34.41 5.82
N ASP A 35 14.65 35.19 4.79
CA ASP A 35 15.12 36.57 4.86
C ASP A 35 13.99 37.62 4.90
N LYS A 36 12.73 37.20 4.79
CA LYS A 36 11.54 38.07 4.85
C LYS A 36 10.82 37.96 6.20
N ASN A 37 10.13 39.04 6.58
CA ASN A 37 9.27 39.07 7.76
C ASN A 37 7.84 38.61 7.39
N ILE A 38 7.38 37.52 7.99
CA ILE A 38 6.10 36.89 7.64
C ILE A 38 4.90 37.76 8.04
N GLU A 39 4.96 38.48 9.15
CA GLU A 39 3.89 39.36 9.61
C GLU A 39 3.62 40.46 8.59
N LYS A 40 4.68 41.13 8.13
CA LYS A 40 4.61 42.21 7.14
C LYS A 40 4.03 41.72 5.81
N GLU A 41 4.52 40.60 5.31
CA GLU A 41 4.06 40.04 4.03
C GLU A 41 2.60 39.54 4.11
N ARG A 42 2.22 38.90 5.23
CA ARG A 42 0.84 38.48 5.50
C ARG A 42 -0.10 39.68 5.59
N SER A 43 0.26 40.74 6.32
CA SER A 43 -0.52 41.97 6.40
C SER A 43 -0.71 42.62 5.03
N ALA A 44 0.36 42.71 4.23
CA ALA A 44 0.28 43.22 2.86
C ALA A 44 -0.64 42.36 1.97
N LEU A 45 -0.64 41.03 2.12
CA LEU A 45 -1.55 40.15 1.40
C LEU A 45 -3.01 40.37 1.80
N ILE A 46 -3.30 40.53 3.11
CA ILE A 46 -4.64 40.83 3.61
C ILE A 46 -5.17 42.15 3.03
N ASP A 47 -4.33 43.19 3.00
CA ASP A 47 -4.75 44.51 2.49
C ASP A 47 -4.91 44.51 0.97
N ARG A 48 -4.08 43.78 0.23
CA ARG A 48 -4.29 43.57 -1.21
C ARG A 48 -5.60 42.85 -1.50
N ARG A 49 -5.91 41.79 -0.75
CA ARG A 49 -7.18 41.04 -0.89
C ARG A 49 -8.41 41.94 -0.71
N LYS A 50 -8.41 42.85 0.27
CA LYS A 50 -9.54 43.79 0.50
C LYS A 50 -9.80 44.71 -0.69
N ASN A 51 -8.76 45.03 -1.46
CA ASN A 51 -8.82 45.96 -2.60
C ASN A 51 -8.85 45.24 -3.96
N THR A 52 -9.09 43.92 -3.96
CA THR A 52 -9.00 43.07 -5.15
C THR A 52 -10.29 43.12 -5.98
N GLN A 53 -10.14 43.18 -7.31
CA GLN A 53 -11.27 43.07 -8.25
C GLN A 53 -11.86 41.64 -8.30
N PRO A 54 -13.17 41.48 -8.61
CA PRO A 54 -13.84 40.18 -8.58
C PRO A 54 -13.15 39.05 -9.37
N ASP A 55 -12.44 39.37 -10.46
CA ASP A 55 -11.86 38.39 -11.39
C ASP A 55 -10.43 37.94 -11.04
N SER A 56 -9.82 38.45 -9.97
CA SER A 56 -8.47 38.05 -9.55
C SER A 56 -8.49 36.77 -8.68
N PRO A 57 -7.49 35.87 -8.77
CA PRO A 57 -7.37 34.72 -7.86
C PRO A 57 -7.42 35.07 -6.37
N LEU A 58 -7.04 36.31 -6.00
CA LEU A 58 -7.15 36.79 -4.61
C LEU A 58 -8.61 36.89 -4.12
N SER A 59 -9.58 37.13 -5.01
CA SER A 59 -11.01 37.18 -4.65
C SER A 59 -11.54 35.80 -4.25
N MET A 60 -10.88 34.72 -4.68
CA MET A 60 -11.23 33.33 -4.37
C MET A 60 -10.75 32.87 -2.98
N ILE A 61 -9.93 33.68 -2.32
CA ILE A 61 -9.52 33.45 -0.92
C ILE A 61 -10.67 33.92 -0.02
N SER A 62 -11.24 33.03 0.78
CA SER A 62 -12.29 33.41 1.72
C SER A 62 -11.75 33.87 3.07
N GLU A 63 -10.58 33.38 3.48
CA GLU A 63 -9.92 33.81 4.73
C GLU A 63 -8.41 33.57 4.70
N ILE A 64 -7.65 34.42 5.41
CA ILE A 64 -6.22 34.24 5.67
C ILE A 64 -6.08 34.01 7.17
N GLY A 65 -5.71 32.80 7.56
CA GLY A 65 -5.57 32.39 8.95
C GLY A 65 -4.40 33.05 9.67
N GLU A 66 -4.29 32.83 10.97
CA GLU A 66 -3.20 33.34 11.80
C GLU A 66 -1.86 32.65 11.50
N ILE A 67 -0.77 33.28 11.97
CA ILE A 67 0.57 32.70 11.89
C ILE A 67 0.68 31.56 12.91
N GLU A 68 1.12 30.41 12.43
CA GLU A 68 1.34 29.19 13.19
C GLU A 68 2.77 28.70 13.00
N SER A 69 3.34 28.10 14.04
CA SER A 69 4.66 27.46 13.97
C SER A 69 4.52 25.98 13.62
N TYR A 70 5.20 25.56 12.54
CA TYR A 70 5.24 24.20 12.04
C TYR A 70 6.67 23.65 12.14
N ASN A 71 6.81 22.35 12.36
CA ASN A 71 8.08 21.65 12.20
C ASN A 71 8.38 21.45 10.70
N SER A 72 9.60 21.72 10.28
CA SER A 72 10.02 21.44 8.91
C SER A 72 10.14 19.93 8.69
N PHE A 73 9.64 19.46 7.54
CA PHE A 73 9.88 18.09 7.09
C PHE A 73 11.25 17.95 6.43
N ALA A 74 11.65 18.94 5.61
CA ALA A 74 12.86 18.89 4.82
C ALA A 74 14.12 19.26 5.60
N ASN A 75 14.00 20.07 6.67
CA ASN A 75 15.10 20.59 7.45
C ASN A 75 14.98 20.11 8.90
N LEU A 76 15.80 19.11 9.28
CA LEU A 76 15.69 18.43 10.57
C LEU A 76 15.78 19.42 11.75
N ASN A 77 14.88 19.25 12.72
CA ASN A 77 14.81 20.02 13.97
C ASN A 77 14.64 21.54 13.77
N GLN A 78 14.20 21.99 12.58
CA GLN A 78 13.87 23.39 12.32
C GLN A 78 12.36 23.61 12.39
N LYS A 79 11.99 24.84 12.79
CA LYS A 79 10.62 25.32 12.74
C LYS A 79 10.48 26.40 11.67
N ILE A 80 9.29 26.49 11.11
CA ILE A 80 8.91 27.49 10.12
C ILE A 80 7.58 28.10 10.51
N GLU A 81 7.46 29.40 10.30
CA GLU A 81 6.20 30.11 10.45
C GLU A 81 5.41 30.04 9.15
N VAL A 82 4.14 29.69 9.27
CA VAL A 82 3.21 29.54 8.15
C VAL A 82 1.87 30.16 8.51
N PHE A 83 1.02 30.44 7.52
CA PHE A 83 -0.38 30.74 7.75
C PHE A 83 -1.26 30.00 6.76
N LYS A 84 -2.48 29.66 7.19
CA LYS A 84 -3.45 28.96 6.33
C LYS A 84 -4.13 29.94 5.38
N VAL A 85 -4.37 29.50 4.15
CA VAL A 85 -5.16 30.22 3.14
C VAL A 85 -6.40 29.41 2.84
N TYR A 86 -7.56 29.92 3.23
CA TYR A 86 -8.84 29.23 3.08
C TYR A 86 -9.56 29.66 1.80
N THR A 87 -10.32 28.73 1.24
CA THR A 87 -11.18 28.97 0.07
C THR A 87 -12.55 28.32 0.27
N ASP A 88 -13.55 28.74 -0.50
CA ASP A 88 -14.91 28.21 -0.40
C ASP A 88 -15.10 26.94 -1.23
N ARG A 89 -14.25 26.72 -2.25
CA ARG A 89 -14.32 25.54 -3.12
C ARG A 89 -12.95 24.88 -3.25
N PRO A 90 -12.83 23.56 -3.01
CA PRO A 90 -11.57 22.83 -3.17
C PRO A 90 -10.86 23.04 -4.52
N GLY A 91 -11.63 23.14 -5.60
CA GLY A 91 -11.09 23.32 -6.96
C GLY A 91 -10.36 24.65 -7.18
N GLN A 92 -10.47 25.62 -6.27
CA GLN A 92 -9.78 26.91 -6.36
C GLN A 92 -8.35 26.86 -5.80
N VAL A 93 -8.01 25.85 -4.98
CA VAL A 93 -6.69 25.74 -4.32
C VAL A 93 -5.52 25.80 -5.30
N PRO A 94 -5.51 25.06 -6.44
CA PRO A 94 -4.41 25.13 -7.39
C PRO A 94 -4.16 26.55 -7.89
N ALA A 95 -5.19 27.22 -8.42
CA ALA A 95 -5.08 28.56 -9.00
C ALA A 95 -4.58 29.60 -7.98
N ILE A 96 -5.09 29.56 -6.74
CA ILE A 96 -4.65 30.47 -5.67
C ILE A 96 -3.19 30.18 -5.30
N SER A 97 -2.81 28.91 -5.15
CA SER A 97 -1.44 28.53 -4.77
C SER A 97 -0.40 28.95 -5.81
N ASP A 98 -0.75 28.83 -7.10
CA ASP A 98 0.12 29.26 -8.20
C ASP A 98 0.26 30.78 -8.25
N TYR A 99 -0.84 31.50 -8.07
CA TYR A 99 -0.83 32.95 -7.96
C TYR A 99 0.05 33.43 -6.80
N LEU A 100 -0.14 32.90 -5.59
CA LEU A 100 0.68 33.29 -4.43
C LEU A 100 2.17 32.98 -4.64
N PHE A 101 2.50 31.88 -5.30
CA PHE A 101 3.89 31.55 -5.63
C PHE A 101 4.53 32.60 -6.55
N GLN A 102 3.79 33.08 -7.55
CA GLN A 102 4.22 34.16 -8.44
C GLN A 102 4.38 35.50 -7.70
N GLU A 103 3.51 35.77 -6.73
CA GLU A 103 3.56 36.95 -5.85
C GLU A 103 4.68 36.89 -4.79
N GLY A 104 5.53 35.86 -4.82
CA GLY A 104 6.72 35.75 -3.98
C GLY A 104 6.54 35.00 -2.66
N PHE A 105 5.35 34.41 -2.42
CA PHE A 105 5.17 33.44 -1.35
C PHE A 105 5.69 32.06 -1.78
N PHE A 106 5.87 31.19 -0.80
CA PHE A 106 5.91 29.75 -1.00
C PHE A 106 4.61 29.15 -0.49
N THR A 107 4.21 28.01 -1.07
CA THR A 107 2.97 27.32 -0.72
C THR A 107 3.21 25.84 -0.57
N ALA A 108 2.53 25.25 0.40
CA ALA A 108 2.65 23.84 0.78
C ALA A 108 1.27 23.25 1.05
N GLU A 109 1.18 21.93 1.01
CA GLU A 109 -0.05 21.13 1.22
C GLU A 109 -1.21 21.45 0.27
N HIS A 110 -0.95 22.18 -0.82
CA HIS A 110 -1.93 22.57 -1.84
C HIS A 110 -2.31 21.41 -2.79
N ASP A 111 -1.63 20.26 -2.68
CA ASP A 111 -1.82 19.07 -3.49
C ASP A 111 -2.64 17.97 -2.81
N ILE A 112 -3.10 18.20 -1.58
CA ILE A 112 -3.86 17.22 -0.80
C ILE A 112 -5.33 17.23 -1.23
N PRO A 113 -5.89 16.10 -1.69
CA PRO A 113 -7.31 16.00 -2.03
C PRO A 113 -8.20 16.40 -0.85
N TYR A 114 -9.30 17.12 -1.13
CA TYR A 114 -10.11 17.70 -0.06
C TYR A 114 -10.75 16.67 0.88
N GLN A 115 -11.24 15.54 0.35
CA GLN A 115 -11.75 14.44 1.17
C GLN A 115 -10.68 13.94 2.15
N GLN A 116 -9.45 13.72 1.66
CA GLN A 116 -8.33 13.32 2.51
C GLN A 116 -7.99 14.41 3.54
N ARG A 117 -7.95 15.69 3.14
CA ARG A 117 -7.69 16.82 4.05
C ARG A 117 -8.74 16.93 5.15
N ALA A 118 -10.03 16.83 4.81
CA ALA A 118 -11.10 16.85 5.80
C ALA A 118 -10.94 15.66 6.77
N LEU A 119 -10.75 14.44 6.25
CA LEU A 119 -10.58 13.25 7.08
C LEU A 119 -9.41 13.37 8.06
N ILE A 120 -8.22 13.75 7.60
CA ILE A 120 -7.04 13.86 8.47
C ILE A 120 -7.15 14.97 9.50
N ASP A 121 -7.75 16.12 9.17
CA ASP A 121 -7.90 17.23 10.12
C ASP A 121 -8.95 16.91 11.19
N LEU A 122 -10.06 16.28 10.79
CA LEU A 122 -11.08 15.80 11.73
C LEU A 122 -10.49 14.73 12.66
N SER A 123 -9.66 13.83 12.13
CA SER A 123 -8.95 12.80 12.88
C SER A 123 -7.90 13.34 13.83
N ALA A 124 -7.14 14.34 13.39
CA ALA A 124 -6.06 14.92 14.18
C ALA A 124 -6.58 15.88 15.27
N PHE A 125 -7.60 16.69 14.99
CA PHE A 125 -7.97 17.83 15.85
C PHE A 125 -9.38 17.80 16.44
N LYS A 126 -10.27 16.93 15.94
CA LYS A 126 -11.66 16.87 16.42
C LYS A 126 -12.05 15.54 17.07
N ASP A 127 -11.07 14.69 17.35
CA ASP A 127 -11.27 13.37 17.93
C ASP A 127 -12.22 12.47 17.10
N VAL A 128 -12.30 12.71 15.79
CA VAL A 128 -13.17 11.97 14.86
C VAL A 128 -12.35 10.94 14.10
N TRP A 129 -12.46 9.65 14.43
CA TRP A 129 -11.61 8.61 13.85
C TRP A 129 -12.40 7.39 13.40
N MET A 130 -11.97 6.82 12.27
CA MET A 130 -12.65 5.70 11.62
C MET A 130 -12.80 4.52 12.57
N PHE A 131 -14.03 4.10 12.81
CA PHE A 131 -14.38 2.99 13.69
C PHE A 131 -13.89 3.13 15.13
N ASP A 132 -13.61 4.34 15.64
CA ASP A 132 -13.34 4.56 17.06
C ASP A 132 -14.63 4.62 17.87
N THR A 133 -14.79 3.66 18.77
CA THR A 133 -15.93 3.54 19.70
C THR A 133 -15.67 4.24 21.03
N HIS A 134 -14.46 4.75 21.26
CA HIS A 134 -13.98 5.28 22.54
C HIS A 134 -14.06 4.26 23.68
N GLY A 135 -13.80 2.98 23.39
CA GLY A 135 -13.80 1.88 24.35
C GLY A 135 -15.19 1.34 24.69
N ARG A 136 -16.22 1.70 23.92
CA ARG A 136 -17.60 1.22 24.10
C ARG A 136 -17.92 0.11 23.10
N LYS A 137 -18.89 -0.72 23.43
CA LYS A 137 -19.48 -1.62 22.45
C LYS A 137 -20.41 -0.80 21.54
N GLU A 138 -20.15 -0.81 20.24
CA GLU A 138 -21.02 -0.23 19.21
C GLU A 138 -21.40 -1.35 18.23
N GLU A 139 -22.65 -1.36 17.76
CA GLU A 139 -23.14 -2.34 16.78
C GLU A 139 -23.03 -1.76 15.36
N LEU A 140 -22.66 -2.61 14.40
CA LEU A 140 -22.61 -2.29 12.97
C LEU A 140 -23.51 -3.23 12.18
N VAL A 141 -24.22 -2.68 11.19
CA VAL A 141 -25.02 -3.43 10.22
C VAL A 141 -24.28 -3.48 8.88
N CYS A 142 -23.98 -4.69 8.42
CA CYS A 142 -23.39 -4.94 7.11
C CYS A 142 -24.45 -5.50 6.15
N LEU A 143 -24.62 -4.85 5.01
CA LEU A 143 -25.42 -5.29 3.87
C LEU A 143 -24.47 -5.90 2.83
N SER A 144 -24.78 -7.07 2.27
CA SER A 144 -24.16 -7.57 1.04
C SER A 144 -25.25 -7.73 -0.01
N TYR A 145 -24.96 -7.35 -1.24
CA TYR A 145 -25.91 -7.41 -2.34
C TYR A 145 -25.24 -7.69 -3.69
N ASP A 146 -26.05 -8.18 -4.63
CA ASP A 146 -25.67 -8.52 -5.99
C ASP A 146 -26.85 -8.24 -6.95
N ILE A 147 -26.57 -7.78 -8.16
CA ILE A 147 -27.58 -7.50 -9.19
C ILE A 147 -27.43 -8.39 -10.42
N GLU A 148 -28.57 -8.67 -11.07
CA GLU A 148 -28.59 -9.30 -12.39
C GLU A 148 -29.30 -8.43 -13.42
N THR A 149 -28.73 -8.37 -14.63
CA THR A 149 -29.27 -7.65 -15.78
C THR A 149 -29.31 -8.56 -17.01
N PHE A 150 -30.47 -8.72 -17.64
CA PHE A 150 -30.65 -9.60 -18.81
C PHE A 150 -30.34 -8.90 -20.14
N GLN A 151 -30.42 -7.56 -20.14
CA GLN A 151 -30.14 -6.73 -21.30
C GLN A 151 -28.71 -6.19 -21.25
N TYR A 152 -27.78 -6.95 -20.68
CA TYR A 152 -26.39 -6.53 -20.61
C TYR A 152 -25.85 -6.26 -22.01
N GLU A 153 -25.52 -4.99 -22.26
CA GLU A 153 -24.83 -4.52 -23.45
C GLU A 153 -23.50 -3.94 -22.97
N GLU A 154 -22.40 -4.43 -23.54
CA GLU A 154 -21.05 -3.91 -23.26
C GLU A 154 -21.07 -2.37 -23.49
N ASP A 155 -20.55 -1.61 -22.52
CA ASP A 155 -20.55 -0.14 -22.46
C ASP A 155 -21.89 0.58 -22.18
N ARG A 156 -22.98 -0.14 -21.86
CA ARG A 156 -24.27 0.48 -21.47
C ARG A 156 -24.62 0.25 -19.99
N MET A 157 -24.44 1.30 -19.18
CA MET A 157 -24.61 1.22 -17.72
C MET A 157 -26.03 1.53 -17.21
N ASN A 158 -26.96 1.97 -18.07
CA ASN A 158 -28.34 2.34 -17.68
C ASN A 158 -29.37 1.26 -18.04
N VAL A 159 -28.92 0.01 -18.15
CA VAL A 159 -29.77 -1.16 -18.41
C VAL A 159 -30.70 -1.43 -17.21
N PRO A 160 -31.90 -1.99 -17.44
CA PRO A 160 -32.79 -2.38 -16.35
C PRO A 160 -32.11 -3.36 -15.38
N ILE A 161 -32.38 -3.18 -14.09
CA ILE A 161 -31.98 -4.10 -13.03
C ILE A 161 -33.14 -5.06 -12.81
N ASP A 162 -32.96 -6.30 -13.27
CA ASP A 162 -34.03 -7.28 -13.32
C ASP A 162 -34.18 -8.04 -12.00
N ILE A 163 -33.06 -8.35 -11.34
CA ILE A 163 -33.02 -8.97 -10.01
C ILE A 163 -32.03 -8.22 -9.14
N LEU A 164 -32.43 -7.92 -7.91
CA LEU A 164 -31.56 -7.39 -6.88
C LEU A 164 -31.69 -8.28 -5.64
N GLY A 165 -30.65 -9.06 -5.37
CA GLY A 165 -30.55 -9.90 -4.19
C GLY A 165 -29.73 -9.21 -3.10
N TYR A 166 -30.18 -9.28 -1.85
CA TYR A 166 -29.39 -8.77 -0.72
C TYR A 166 -29.65 -9.54 0.57
N SER A 167 -28.68 -9.51 1.48
CA SER A 167 -28.83 -9.97 2.86
C SER A 167 -28.03 -9.07 3.80
N SER A 168 -28.35 -9.12 5.10
CA SER A 168 -27.65 -8.31 6.10
C SER A 168 -27.37 -9.08 7.37
N PHE A 169 -26.35 -8.62 8.08
CA PHE A 169 -25.97 -9.12 9.39
C PHE A 169 -25.42 -8.00 10.28
N SER A 170 -25.61 -8.14 11.59
CA SER A 170 -25.04 -7.23 12.58
C SER A 170 -23.90 -7.89 13.34
N PHE A 171 -22.95 -7.08 13.80
CA PHE A 171 -21.88 -7.50 14.71
C PHE A 171 -21.44 -6.31 15.57
N GLY A 172 -20.84 -6.60 16.72
CA GLY A 172 -20.32 -5.57 17.62
C GLY A 172 -18.83 -5.28 17.38
N ILE A 173 -18.40 -4.06 17.70
CA ILE A 173 -16.99 -3.69 17.82
C ILE A 173 -16.72 -2.95 19.12
N ASN A 174 -15.51 -3.09 19.64
CA ASN A 174 -14.96 -2.25 20.70
C ASN A 174 -13.55 -1.83 20.30
N SER A 175 -13.31 -0.53 20.27
CA SER A 175 -12.06 0.05 19.81
C SER A 175 -11.74 1.35 20.54
N LYS A 176 -10.46 1.63 20.69
CA LYS A 176 -10.00 2.88 21.30
C LYS A 176 -8.70 3.31 20.67
N LYS A 177 -8.66 4.54 20.17
CA LYS A 177 -7.41 5.16 19.73
C LYS A 177 -6.80 6.02 20.84
N ASP A 178 -5.48 6.12 20.83
CA ASP A 178 -4.71 7.18 21.47
C ASP A 178 -3.58 7.56 20.52
N LEU A 179 -3.83 8.59 19.70
CA LEU A 179 -2.86 9.06 18.71
C LEU A 179 -1.62 9.67 19.36
N GLY A 180 -1.76 10.32 20.52
CA GLY A 180 -0.63 10.96 21.20
C GLY A 180 0.41 9.95 21.69
N ASN A 181 -0.04 8.78 22.14
CA ASN A 181 0.84 7.69 22.57
C ASN A 181 1.02 6.59 21.51
N GLU A 182 0.38 6.73 20.33
CA GLU A 182 0.28 5.68 19.30
C GLU A 182 -0.18 4.34 19.91
N ASP A 183 -1.16 4.36 20.81
CA ASP A 183 -1.65 3.19 21.54
C ASP A 183 -3.11 2.86 21.20
N PHE A 184 -3.30 1.82 20.38
CA PHE A 184 -4.62 1.48 19.82
C PHE A 184 -5.08 0.12 20.34
N SER A 185 -6.39 -0.08 20.45
CA SER A 185 -7.04 -1.37 20.72
C SER A 185 -8.24 -1.57 19.82
N PHE A 186 -8.47 -2.80 19.38
CA PHE A 186 -9.58 -3.15 18.50
C PHE A 186 -10.01 -4.60 18.74
N GLU A 187 -11.30 -4.80 18.95
CA GLU A 187 -11.94 -6.07 19.24
C GLU A 187 -13.21 -6.22 18.38
N LEU A 188 -13.41 -7.43 17.84
CA LEU A 188 -14.65 -7.83 17.17
C LEU A 188 -15.50 -8.65 18.15
N LEU A 189 -16.76 -8.27 18.30
CA LEU A 189 -17.70 -8.84 19.25
C LEU A 189 -18.90 -9.42 18.48
N ASP A 190 -19.46 -10.52 18.99
CA ASP A 190 -20.71 -11.11 18.50
C ASP A 190 -20.75 -11.33 16.97
N PHE A 191 -19.60 -11.65 16.37
CA PHE A 191 -19.50 -11.81 14.92
C PHE A 191 -20.19 -13.13 14.49
N PRO A 192 -21.19 -13.08 13.60
CA PRO A 192 -21.96 -14.26 13.22
C PRO A 192 -21.14 -15.29 12.42
N THR A 193 -21.55 -16.55 12.53
CA THR A 193 -20.99 -17.71 11.83
C THR A 193 -21.95 -18.18 10.75
N ASN A 194 -21.44 -18.92 9.75
CA ASN A 194 -22.23 -19.50 8.65
C ASN A 194 -23.12 -18.46 7.97
N LEU A 195 -22.51 -17.32 7.60
CA LEU A 195 -23.22 -16.21 6.96
C LEU A 195 -23.84 -16.60 5.61
N GLU A 196 -23.29 -17.62 4.97
CA GLU A 196 -23.80 -18.21 3.74
C GLU A 196 -25.16 -18.91 3.89
N ASP A 197 -25.59 -19.25 5.11
CA ASP A 197 -26.88 -19.90 5.36
C ASP A 197 -28.02 -18.88 5.57
N ARG A 198 -27.73 -17.57 5.50
CA ARG A 198 -28.73 -16.54 5.75
C ARG A 198 -29.72 -16.42 4.61
N GLU A 199 -30.94 -16.04 4.98
CA GLU A 199 -32.01 -15.74 4.01
C GLU A 199 -31.62 -14.53 3.15
N VAL A 200 -31.85 -14.66 1.85
CA VAL A 200 -31.62 -13.60 0.87
C VAL A 200 -32.96 -13.03 0.46
N VAL A 201 -33.07 -11.70 0.54
CA VAL A 201 -34.21 -10.98 -0.01
C VAL A 201 -33.94 -10.71 -1.49
N GLN A 202 -34.84 -11.14 -2.36
CA GLN A 202 -34.74 -10.89 -3.80
C GLN A 202 -35.86 -9.97 -4.26
N LEU A 203 -35.49 -8.80 -4.77
CA LEU A 203 -36.39 -7.86 -5.42
C LEU A 203 -36.36 -8.13 -6.93
N ILE A 204 -37.52 -8.45 -7.49
CA ILE A 204 -37.64 -8.94 -8.88
C ILE A 204 -38.43 -7.92 -9.68
N ALA A 205 -37.89 -7.47 -10.81
CA ALA A 205 -38.55 -6.54 -11.72
C ALA A 205 -38.95 -7.25 -13.02
N ARG A 206 -40.26 -7.32 -13.31
CA ARG A 206 -40.78 -7.77 -14.62
C ARG A 206 -41.00 -6.64 -15.61
N ASN A 207 -41.01 -5.42 -15.09
CA ASN A 207 -41.24 -4.19 -15.82
C ASN A 207 -40.58 -3.03 -15.05
N GLU A 208 -40.56 -1.87 -15.67
CA GLU A 208 -39.89 -0.69 -15.11
C GLU A 208 -40.59 -0.13 -13.86
N ASP A 209 -41.91 -0.28 -13.72
CA ASP A 209 -42.62 0.19 -12.52
C ASP A 209 -42.22 -0.66 -11.29
N GLU A 210 -42.16 -1.98 -11.45
CA GLU A 210 -41.61 -2.89 -10.41
C GLU A 210 -40.15 -2.57 -10.10
N GLU A 211 -39.33 -2.26 -11.11
CA GLU A 211 -37.93 -1.85 -10.91
C GLU A 211 -37.83 -0.56 -10.08
N ILE A 212 -38.66 0.44 -10.37
CA ILE A 212 -38.69 1.70 -9.63
C ILE A 212 -39.03 1.44 -8.15
N ASP A 213 -40.02 0.61 -7.87
CA ASP A 213 -40.40 0.25 -6.50
C ASP A 213 -39.28 -0.51 -5.79
N ASN A 214 -38.66 -1.47 -6.47
CA ASN A 214 -37.55 -2.25 -5.96
C ASN A 214 -36.34 -1.38 -5.61
N LEU A 215 -35.91 -0.50 -6.53
CA LEU A 215 -34.81 0.44 -6.29
C LEU A 215 -35.16 1.44 -5.20
N SER A 216 -36.43 1.87 -5.12
CA SER A 216 -36.86 2.78 -4.06
C SER A 216 -36.81 2.11 -2.68
N GLU A 217 -37.10 0.82 -2.57
CA GLU A 217 -36.96 0.08 -1.32
C GLU A 217 -35.49 -0.17 -0.99
N PHE A 218 -34.68 -0.58 -1.98
CA PHE A 218 -33.27 -0.83 -1.80
C PHE A 218 -32.50 0.41 -1.32
N CYS A 219 -32.81 1.61 -1.84
CA CYS A 219 -32.25 2.86 -1.33
C CYS A 219 -32.49 3.05 0.18
N LYS A 220 -33.67 2.65 0.71
CA LYS A 220 -33.95 2.73 2.15
C LYS A 220 -33.16 1.69 2.95
N VAL A 221 -32.85 0.54 2.36
CA VAL A 221 -32.01 -0.50 2.99
C VAL A 221 -30.57 0.01 3.10
N ILE A 222 -30.02 0.62 2.05
CA ILE A 222 -28.70 1.26 2.07
C ILE A 222 -28.62 2.30 3.19
N GLN A 223 -29.61 3.18 3.30
CA GLN A 223 -29.65 4.24 4.32
C GLN A 223 -29.61 3.71 5.77
N LYS A 224 -30.03 2.47 6.00
CA LYS A 224 -30.05 1.82 7.32
C LYS A 224 -28.81 0.96 7.59
N SER A 225 -27.90 0.87 6.63
CA SER A 225 -26.70 0.02 6.71
C SER A 225 -25.48 0.86 7.02
N ASP A 226 -24.55 0.34 7.83
CA ASP A 226 -23.29 1.02 8.13
C ASP A 226 -22.20 0.66 7.11
N ILE A 227 -22.24 -0.56 6.57
CA ILE A 227 -21.29 -1.09 5.59
C ILE A 227 -22.09 -1.71 4.43
N ILE A 228 -21.78 -1.30 3.20
CA ILE A 228 -22.37 -1.83 1.97
C ILE A 228 -21.30 -2.66 1.25
N ALA A 229 -21.49 -3.97 1.20
CA ALA A 229 -20.56 -4.94 0.64
C ALA A 229 -21.09 -5.57 -0.65
N GLY A 230 -20.17 -6.11 -1.43
CA GLY A 230 -20.45 -6.81 -2.69
C GLY A 230 -19.14 -7.24 -3.34
N HIS A 231 -19.22 -8.14 -4.33
CA HIS A 231 -18.07 -8.57 -5.10
C HIS A 231 -17.91 -7.76 -6.39
N ASN A 232 -16.79 -7.04 -6.55
CA ASN A 232 -16.59 -6.10 -7.67
C ASN A 232 -17.62 -4.95 -7.67
N LEU A 233 -18.07 -4.62 -6.46
CA LEU A 233 -19.14 -3.67 -6.15
C LEU A 233 -18.89 -2.27 -6.73
N LEU A 234 -17.68 -1.73 -6.57
CA LEU A 234 -17.38 -0.33 -6.87
C LEU A 234 -17.41 -0.03 -8.37
N SER A 235 -16.93 -0.99 -9.16
CA SER A 235 -16.75 -0.87 -10.62
C SER A 235 -17.92 -1.47 -11.42
N PHE A 236 -18.88 -2.13 -10.77
CA PHE A 236 -20.02 -2.77 -11.45
C PHE A 236 -21.37 -2.41 -10.81
N ASP A 237 -21.75 -3.05 -9.71
CA ASP A 237 -23.09 -2.97 -9.13
C ASP A 237 -23.48 -1.54 -8.73
N ASN A 238 -22.61 -0.86 -7.97
CA ASN A 238 -22.86 0.53 -7.55
C ASN A 238 -23.02 1.44 -8.78
N GLN A 239 -22.24 1.19 -9.83
CA GLN A 239 -22.27 2.01 -11.04
C GLN A 239 -23.58 1.82 -11.82
N HIS A 240 -24.05 0.58 -11.98
CA HIS A 240 -25.32 0.29 -12.65
C HIS A 240 -26.52 0.84 -11.88
N VAL A 241 -26.59 0.61 -10.57
CA VAL A 241 -27.66 1.15 -9.70
C VAL A 241 -27.69 2.68 -9.79
N TRP A 242 -26.52 3.33 -9.68
CA TRP A 242 -26.42 4.79 -9.73
C TRP A 242 -26.85 5.37 -11.09
N GLU A 243 -26.34 4.81 -12.20
CA GLU A 243 -26.71 5.28 -13.54
C GLU A 243 -28.19 5.02 -13.85
N ARG A 244 -28.74 3.89 -13.38
CA ARG A 244 -30.14 3.55 -13.56
C ARG A 244 -31.06 4.52 -12.82
N ILE A 245 -30.79 4.79 -11.54
CA ILE A 245 -31.56 5.76 -10.75
C ILE A 245 -31.48 7.16 -11.37
N LYS A 246 -30.30 7.58 -11.81
CA LYS A 246 -30.10 8.87 -12.48
C LYS A 246 -30.89 8.95 -13.79
N TRP A 247 -30.90 7.88 -14.58
CA TRP A 247 -31.70 7.78 -15.80
C TRP A 247 -33.20 7.83 -15.50
N LEU A 248 -33.69 7.08 -14.50
CA LEU A 248 -35.10 7.10 -14.10
C LEU A 248 -35.57 8.50 -13.67
N LEU A 249 -34.76 9.23 -12.90
CA LEU A 249 -35.07 10.61 -12.51
C LEU A 249 -35.14 11.57 -13.70
N ARG A 250 -34.29 11.38 -14.72
CA ARG A 250 -34.21 12.23 -15.90
C ARG A 250 -35.32 11.91 -16.91
N ASP A 251 -35.48 10.64 -17.27
CA ASP A 251 -36.31 10.18 -18.39
C ASP A 251 -37.73 9.80 -17.95
N ARG A 252 -37.90 9.37 -16.71
CA ARG A 252 -39.20 8.99 -16.13
C ARG A 252 -39.64 9.90 -14.98
N GLY A 253 -38.93 11.00 -14.77
CA GLY A 253 -39.13 11.89 -13.63
C GLY A 253 -40.59 12.34 -13.43
N VAL A 254 -41.36 12.54 -14.49
CA VAL A 254 -42.79 12.93 -14.40
C VAL A 254 -43.67 11.79 -13.86
N SER A 255 -43.37 10.55 -14.24
CA SER A 255 -44.12 9.33 -13.88
C SER A 255 -43.82 8.83 -12.46
N LEU A 256 -42.68 9.19 -11.89
CA LEU A 256 -42.31 8.83 -10.51
C LEU A 256 -43.24 9.50 -9.49
N SER A 257 -43.64 8.76 -8.44
CA SER A 257 -44.34 9.35 -7.29
C SER A 257 -43.48 10.39 -6.58
N GLY A 258 -44.10 11.28 -5.79
CA GLY A 258 -43.38 12.30 -5.01
C GLY A 258 -42.41 11.69 -3.99
N LEU A 259 -42.74 10.53 -3.44
CA LEU A 259 -41.90 9.79 -2.51
C LEU A 259 -40.69 9.16 -3.21
N GLN A 260 -40.89 8.44 -4.31
CA GLN A 260 -39.80 7.83 -5.10
C GLN A 260 -38.80 8.90 -5.58
N ARG A 261 -39.29 10.04 -6.09
CA ARG A 261 -38.41 11.17 -6.48
C ARG A 261 -37.57 11.67 -5.33
N THR A 262 -38.15 11.79 -4.14
CA THR A 262 -37.43 12.25 -2.95
C THR A 262 -36.36 11.25 -2.54
N ILE A 263 -36.69 9.95 -2.49
CA ILE A 263 -35.76 8.88 -2.13
C ILE A 263 -34.58 8.82 -3.10
N PHE A 264 -34.85 8.82 -4.41
CA PHE A 264 -33.79 8.76 -5.42
C PHE A 264 -32.88 9.99 -5.40
N LYS A 265 -33.45 11.20 -5.23
CA LYS A 265 -32.62 12.41 -5.09
C LYS A 265 -31.77 12.37 -3.84
N ASP A 266 -32.36 11.99 -2.71
CA ASP A 266 -31.64 11.89 -1.44
C ASP A 266 -30.50 10.87 -1.51
N PHE A 267 -30.74 9.72 -2.15
CA PHE A 267 -29.71 8.73 -2.43
C PHE A 267 -28.56 9.27 -3.31
N LEU A 268 -28.88 9.93 -4.43
CA LEU A 268 -27.88 10.50 -5.33
C LEU A 268 -27.08 11.65 -4.69
N ASP A 269 -27.73 12.44 -3.85
CA ASP A 269 -27.13 13.63 -3.25
C ASP A 269 -26.32 13.32 -1.99
N ARG A 270 -26.73 12.30 -1.20
CA ARG A 270 -26.16 12.04 0.14
C ARG A 270 -25.56 10.66 0.34
N TYR A 271 -25.97 9.65 -0.41
CA TYR A 271 -25.58 8.26 -0.15
C TYR A 271 -24.80 7.62 -1.30
N SER A 272 -24.48 8.37 -2.34
CA SER A 272 -23.64 7.91 -3.43
C SER A 272 -22.72 9.02 -3.95
N TYR A 273 -21.56 8.64 -4.46
CA TYR A 273 -20.64 9.58 -5.10
C TYR A 273 -19.86 8.90 -6.23
N PRO A 274 -19.96 9.41 -7.47
CA PRO A 274 -19.14 8.93 -8.56
C PRO A 274 -17.70 9.40 -8.38
N SER A 275 -16.75 8.47 -8.46
CA SER A 275 -15.32 8.72 -8.36
C SER A 275 -14.56 8.18 -9.57
N SER A 276 -13.33 8.63 -9.73
CA SER A 276 -12.38 8.04 -10.66
C SER A 276 -11.20 7.51 -9.86
N SER A 277 -10.99 6.21 -9.95
CA SER A 277 -9.91 5.53 -9.25
C SER A 277 -8.88 5.04 -10.26
N TYR A 278 -7.60 5.25 -9.93
CA TYR A 278 -6.49 4.74 -10.73
C TYR A 278 -6.07 3.38 -10.19
N TYR A 279 -6.57 2.30 -10.80
CA TYR A 279 -6.22 0.93 -10.42
C TYR A 279 -5.13 0.39 -11.34
N PHE A 280 -3.98 0.04 -10.77
CA PHE A 280 -2.87 -0.60 -11.50
C PHE A 280 -2.50 0.09 -12.84
N GLY A 281 -2.66 1.41 -12.92
CA GLY A 281 -2.35 2.20 -14.11
C GLY A 281 -3.49 2.39 -15.12
N ARG A 282 -4.72 1.93 -14.83
CA ARG A 282 -5.92 2.24 -15.63
C ARG A 282 -6.93 3.05 -14.81
N PRO A 283 -7.47 4.16 -15.36
CA PRO A 283 -8.60 4.84 -14.74
C PRO A 283 -9.84 3.97 -14.90
N GLU A 284 -10.46 3.57 -13.80
CA GLU A 284 -11.80 2.99 -13.82
C GLU A 284 -12.77 3.95 -13.16
N ARG A 285 -13.95 4.05 -13.77
CA ARG A 285 -15.06 4.77 -13.17
C ARG A 285 -15.59 3.91 -12.04
N THR A 286 -15.78 4.51 -10.88
CA THR A 286 -16.36 3.82 -9.74
C THR A 286 -17.45 4.65 -9.11
N VAL A 287 -18.33 3.99 -8.37
CA VAL A 287 -19.31 4.68 -7.54
C VAL A 287 -19.21 4.11 -6.14
N VAL A 288 -19.07 5.01 -5.16
CA VAL A 288 -19.06 4.66 -3.74
C VAL A 288 -20.45 4.91 -3.19
N PHE A 289 -21.02 3.92 -2.51
CA PHE A 289 -22.19 4.09 -1.66
C PHE A 289 -21.75 4.32 -0.21
N TYR A 290 -22.45 5.24 0.47
CA TYR A 290 -22.17 5.63 1.84
C TYR A 290 -23.24 5.05 2.78
N PRO A 291 -22.90 4.76 4.05
CA PRO A 291 -21.73 5.23 4.79
C PRO A 291 -20.35 4.71 4.36
N THR A 292 -20.17 3.44 4.01
CA THR A 292 -18.90 2.96 3.39
C THR A 292 -19.13 1.76 2.49
N SER A 293 -18.35 1.66 1.42
CA SER A 293 -18.39 0.55 0.46
C SER A 293 -17.26 -0.44 0.71
N PHE A 294 -17.60 -1.72 0.89
CA PHE A 294 -16.68 -2.82 1.12
C PHE A 294 -16.64 -3.78 -0.06
N ASP A 295 -15.71 -3.55 -0.99
CA ASP A 295 -15.57 -4.40 -2.18
C ASP A 295 -14.71 -5.64 -1.87
N THR A 296 -15.35 -6.82 -1.89
CA THR A 296 -14.69 -8.09 -1.58
C THR A 296 -13.62 -8.46 -2.62
N TYR A 297 -13.75 -7.99 -3.86
CA TYR A 297 -12.74 -8.18 -4.91
C TYR A 297 -11.43 -7.47 -4.56
N HIS A 298 -11.51 -6.20 -4.15
CA HIS A 298 -10.33 -5.43 -3.76
C HIS A 298 -9.73 -5.93 -2.44
N ALA A 299 -10.57 -6.30 -1.46
CA ALA A 299 -10.09 -6.92 -0.23
C ALA A 299 -9.32 -8.23 -0.48
N ALA A 300 -9.85 -9.11 -1.33
CA ALA A 300 -9.19 -10.36 -1.68
C ALA A 300 -7.83 -10.12 -2.36
N ARG A 301 -7.73 -9.15 -3.28
CA ARG A 301 -6.45 -8.79 -3.92
C ARG A 301 -5.43 -8.23 -2.94
N LYS A 302 -5.88 -7.50 -1.90
CA LYS A 302 -4.98 -6.94 -0.88
C LYS A 302 -4.43 -8.03 0.04
N PHE A 303 -5.30 -8.92 0.54
CA PHE A 303 -4.91 -9.92 1.54
C PHE A 303 -4.36 -11.21 0.92
N TYR A 304 -4.77 -11.54 -0.30
CA TYR A 304 -4.43 -12.79 -1.00
C TYR A 304 -3.85 -12.55 -2.39
N ARG A 305 -2.89 -11.63 -2.50
CA ARG A 305 -2.23 -11.20 -3.77
C ARG A 305 -1.63 -12.31 -4.65
N PHE A 306 -1.48 -13.53 -4.11
CA PHE A 306 -0.89 -14.69 -4.78
C PHE A 306 -1.93 -15.53 -5.53
N LEU A 307 -3.23 -15.21 -5.43
CA LEU A 307 -4.26 -15.90 -6.18
C LEU A 307 -4.19 -15.54 -7.67
N ASN A 308 -4.50 -16.52 -8.52
CA ASN A 308 -4.53 -16.36 -9.98
C ASN A 308 -5.89 -15.88 -10.50
N ASP A 309 -6.96 -16.12 -9.73
CA ASP A 309 -8.34 -15.77 -10.06
C ASP A 309 -8.99 -15.21 -8.79
N TYR A 310 -9.65 -14.07 -8.93
CA TYR A 310 -10.32 -13.34 -7.84
C TYR A 310 -11.83 -13.30 -8.02
N SER A 311 -12.40 -13.99 -9.00
CA SER A 311 -13.85 -14.10 -9.16
C SER A 311 -14.49 -14.77 -7.95
N LEU A 312 -15.74 -14.39 -7.63
CA LEU A 312 -16.49 -14.91 -6.48
C LEU A 312 -16.51 -16.45 -6.44
N LYS A 313 -16.79 -17.08 -7.59
CA LYS A 313 -16.78 -18.54 -7.78
C LYS A 313 -15.47 -19.24 -7.40
N SER A 314 -14.33 -18.55 -7.50
CA SER A 314 -13.02 -19.08 -7.17
C SER A 314 -12.63 -18.72 -5.73
N LEU A 315 -13.03 -17.53 -5.30
CA LEU A 315 -12.72 -16.97 -3.99
C LEU A 315 -13.52 -17.65 -2.86
N ALA A 316 -14.83 -17.85 -3.03
CA ALA A 316 -15.68 -18.44 -1.99
C ALA A 316 -15.21 -19.85 -1.59
N PRO A 317 -14.96 -20.80 -2.53
CA PRO A 317 -14.41 -22.11 -2.19
C PRO A 317 -13.02 -22.05 -1.57
N PHE A 318 -12.16 -21.11 -2.01
CA PHE A 318 -10.84 -20.90 -1.45
C PHE A 318 -10.91 -20.51 0.04
N LEU A 319 -11.87 -19.65 0.39
CA LEU A 319 -12.13 -19.24 1.78
C LEU A 319 -12.95 -20.28 2.56
N GLY A 320 -13.33 -21.40 1.95
CA GLY A 320 -14.05 -22.50 2.58
C GLY A 320 -15.56 -22.35 2.59
N ILE A 321 -16.10 -21.33 1.92
CA ILE A 321 -17.54 -21.08 1.78
C ILE A 321 -18.06 -21.97 0.66
N LYS A 322 -19.08 -22.78 0.95
CA LYS A 322 -19.58 -23.79 0.03
C LYS A 322 -21.09 -23.81 0.00
N ILE A 323 -21.65 -23.39 -1.11
CA ILE A 323 -23.07 -23.52 -1.38
C ILE A 323 -23.37 -24.90 -1.97
N LYS A 324 -24.33 -25.60 -1.36
CA LYS A 324 -24.80 -26.88 -1.86
C LYS A 324 -25.49 -26.68 -3.21
N ASP A 325 -25.17 -27.55 -4.18
CA ASP A 325 -25.77 -27.54 -5.52
C ASP A 325 -25.63 -26.16 -6.22
N ARG A 326 -24.44 -25.53 -6.08
CA ARG A 326 -24.11 -24.23 -6.69
C ARG A 326 -24.33 -24.24 -8.21
N ILE A 327 -25.14 -23.30 -8.68
CA ILE A 327 -25.44 -23.08 -10.08
C ILE A 327 -24.34 -22.19 -10.69
N TYR A 328 -23.94 -22.49 -11.92
CA TYR A 328 -23.08 -21.60 -12.69
C TYR A 328 -23.81 -21.19 -13.96
N LEU A 329 -23.88 -19.88 -14.20
CA LEU A 329 -24.45 -19.28 -15.40
C LEU A 329 -23.39 -18.44 -16.13
N GLN A 330 -23.45 -18.46 -17.45
CA GLN A 330 -22.79 -17.46 -18.30
C GLN A 330 -23.73 -16.27 -18.49
N PRO A 331 -23.22 -15.06 -18.78
CA PRO A 331 -24.06 -13.89 -19.01
C PRO A 331 -25.17 -14.12 -20.06
N SER A 332 -24.87 -14.88 -21.12
CA SER A 332 -25.84 -15.22 -22.18
C SER A 332 -26.96 -16.17 -21.74
N GLN A 333 -26.87 -16.75 -20.53
CA GLN A 333 -27.86 -17.67 -19.97
C GLN A 333 -28.79 -16.99 -18.97
N LEU A 334 -28.49 -15.75 -18.57
CA LEU A 334 -29.31 -14.98 -17.63
C LEU A 334 -30.64 -14.62 -18.28
N LYS A 335 -31.73 -14.95 -17.58
CA LYS A 335 -33.11 -14.61 -17.97
C LYS A 335 -34.00 -14.66 -16.74
N LEU A 336 -35.20 -14.11 -16.83
CA LEU A 336 -36.14 -14.14 -15.71
C LEU A 336 -36.75 -15.53 -15.51
N ASP A 337 -36.06 -16.41 -14.79
CA ASP A 337 -36.53 -17.75 -14.43
C ASP A 337 -36.05 -18.18 -13.03
N GLU A 338 -36.58 -19.30 -12.54
CA GLU A 338 -36.22 -19.86 -11.23
C GLU A 338 -34.72 -20.19 -11.12
N ARG A 339 -34.05 -20.49 -12.24
CA ARG A 339 -32.63 -20.85 -12.25
C ARG A 339 -31.75 -19.62 -12.01
N THR A 340 -32.06 -18.49 -12.64
CA THR A 340 -31.34 -17.24 -12.41
C THR A 340 -31.67 -16.64 -11.05
N LEU A 341 -32.91 -16.75 -10.57
CA LEU A 341 -33.25 -16.38 -9.19
C LEU A 341 -32.41 -17.20 -8.20
N LYS A 342 -32.31 -18.52 -8.38
CA LYS A 342 -31.47 -19.35 -7.52
C LYS A 342 -29.98 -19.02 -7.66
N TYR A 343 -29.51 -18.69 -8.85
CA TYR A 343 -28.13 -18.26 -9.08
C TYR A 343 -27.79 -17.00 -8.27
N ASN A 344 -28.59 -15.94 -8.39
CA ASN A 344 -28.40 -14.69 -7.63
C ASN A 344 -28.52 -14.89 -6.12
N GLU A 345 -29.46 -15.72 -5.64
CA GLU A 345 -29.55 -16.08 -4.22
C GLU A 345 -28.22 -16.68 -3.71
N GLN A 346 -27.64 -17.59 -4.49
CA GLN A 346 -26.38 -18.25 -4.15
C GLN A 346 -25.17 -17.31 -4.24
N ASP A 347 -25.14 -16.36 -5.18
CA ASP A 347 -24.09 -15.34 -5.25
C ASP A 347 -24.11 -14.43 -4.02
N VAL A 348 -25.29 -13.99 -3.58
CA VAL A 348 -25.42 -13.21 -2.33
C VAL A 348 -24.99 -14.04 -1.12
N GLN A 349 -25.34 -15.33 -1.06
CA GLN A 349 -24.89 -16.23 0.02
C GLN A 349 -23.36 -16.41 0.03
N GLU A 350 -22.74 -16.61 -1.14
CA GLU A 350 -21.28 -16.68 -1.28
C GLU A 350 -20.64 -15.37 -0.84
N ASP A 351 -21.13 -14.22 -1.32
CA ASP A 351 -20.56 -12.92 -0.98
C ASP A 351 -20.76 -12.54 0.50
N MET A 352 -21.87 -12.94 1.14
CA MET A 352 -22.07 -12.80 2.58
C MET A 352 -20.99 -13.54 3.38
N GLY A 353 -20.70 -14.79 3.02
CA GLY A 353 -19.63 -15.57 3.62
C GLY A 353 -18.26 -14.93 3.39
N VAL A 354 -17.98 -14.50 2.15
CA VAL A 354 -16.70 -13.89 1.76
C VAL A 354 -16.49 -12.56 2.50
N THR A 355 -17.53 -11.73 2.53
CA THR A 355 -17.57 -10.46 3.26
C THR A 355 -17.25 -10.71 4.73
N GLY A 356 -17.88 -11.70 5.36
CA GLY A 356 -17.60 -12.07 6.75
C GLY A 356 -16.12 -12.33 7.03
N VAL A 357 -15.45 -13.10 6.16
CA VAL A 357 -14.02 -13.46 6.31
C VAL A 357 -13.10 -12.27 6.06
N LEU A 358 -13.38 -11.47 5.03
CA LEU A 358 -12.51 -10.36 4.62
C LEU A 358 -12.68 -9.14 5.55
N LEU A 359 -13.89 -8.89 6.05
CA LEU A 359 -14.18 -7.77 6.92
C LEU A 359 -13.43 -7.86 8.25
N GLN A 360 -13.25 -9.07 8.78
CA GLN A 360 -12.43 -9.34 9.98
C GLN A 360 -10.96 -8.94 9.81
N GLN A 361 -10.44 -8.95 8.59
CA GLN A 361 -9.08 -8.50 8.28
C GLN A 361 -9.00 -6.99 8.03
N ALA A 362 -10.01 -6.44 7.37
CA ALA A 362 -10.04 -5.07 6.91
C ALA A 362 -10.38 -4.07 8.01
N LEU A 363 -11.34 -4.38 8.89
CA LEU A 363 -11.76 -3.50 9.99
C LEU A 363 -10.59 -3.04 10.89
N PRO A 364 -9.76 -3.92 11.47
CA PRO A 364 -8.64 -3.47 12.31
C PRO A 364 -7.63 -2.65 11.50
N LEU A 365 -7.46 -2.95 10.21
CA LEU A 365 -6.56 -2.20 9.34
C LEU A 365 -7.11 -0.78 9.06
N ALA A 366 -8.39 -0.65 8.71
CA ALA A 366 -9.07 0.63 8.49
C ALA A 366 -9.10 1.49 9.75
N PHE A 367 -9.38 0.87 10.90
CA PHE A 367 -9.27 1.52 12.20
C PHE A 367 -7.84 2.00 12.46
N THR A 368 -6.82 1.17 12.25
CA THR A 368 -5.42 1.55 12.56
C THR A 368 -4.90 2.66 11.64
N THR A 369 -5.32 2.67 10.38
CA THR A 369 -4.85 3.63 9.38
C THR A 369 -5.70 4.90 9.32
N SER A 370 -6.91 4.85 9.90
CA SER A 370 -7.98 5.83 9.71
C SER A 370 -8.36 6.07 8.25
N MET A 371 -8.34 5.01 7.42
CA MET A 371 -8.72 5.07 6.00
C MET A 371 -10.04 4.36 5.74
N PRO A 372 -10.91 4.91 4.87
CA PRO A 372 -12.14 4.22 4.45
C PRO A 372 -11.82 3.03 3.53
N PHE A 373 -12.73 2.05 3.45
CA PHE A 373 -12.48 0.79 2.75
C PHE A 373 -12.22 0.97 1.25
N GLU A 374 -13.01 1.82 0.60
CA GLU A 374 -12.90 2.12 -0.83
C GLU A 374 -11.55 2.76 -1.22
N ASP A 375 -10.85 3.41 -0.28
CA ASP A 375 -9.50 3.92 -0.48
C ASP A 375 -8.45 2.91 -0.01
N LEU A 376 -8.68 2.29 1.14
CA LEU A 376 -7.75 1.39 1.80
C LEU A 376 -7.50 0.13 0.98
N LEU A 377 -8.55 -0.55 0.53
CA LEU A 377 -8.45 -1.87 -0.05
C LEU A 377 -7.75 -1.86 -1.41
N PRO A 378 -8.06 -0.94 -2.33
CA PRO A 378 -7.43 -0.94 -3.64
C PRO A 378 -6.03 -0.32 -3.66
N THR A 379 -5.67 0.47 -2.64
CA THR A 379 -4.40 1.20 -2.66
C THR A 379 -3.17 0.37 -2.30
N GLY A 380 -2.02 0.75 -2.86
CA GLY A 380 -0.73 0.15 -2.56
C GLY A 380 -0.15 0.56 -1.21
N ALA A 381 0.90 -0.13 -0.77
CA ALA A 381 1.53 0.14 0.52
C ALA A 381 2.06 1.58 0.66
N VAL A 382 2.63 2.16 -0.41
CA VAL A 382 3.17 3.54 -0.38
C VAL A 382 2.08 4.53 0.01
N HIS A 383 0.90 4.46 -0.60
CA HIS A 383 -0.20 5.38 -0.31
C HIS A 383 -0.77 5.19 1.10
N LEU A 384 -0.89 3.94 1.57
CA LEU A 384 -1.30 3.63 2.95
C LEU A 384 -0.37 4.30 3.97
N TRP A 385 0.94 4.15 3.79
CA TRP A 385 1.93 4.74 4.69
C TRP A 385 2.04 6.26 4.55
N ASP A 386 1.88 6.78 3.35
CA ASP A 386 1.75 8.23 3.11
C ASP A 386 0.55 8.82 3.86
N HIS A 387 -0.63 8.17 3.81
CA HIS A 387 -1.81 8.61 4.55
C HIS A 387 -1.55 8.64 6.06
N MET A 388 -1.01 7.54 6.61
CA MET A 388 -0.70 7.46 8.03
C MET A 388 0.33 8.51 8.48
N ALA A 389 1.36 8.76 7.67
CA ALA A 389 2.36 9.80 7.92
C ALA A 389 1.74 11.20 7.83
N LEU A 390 0.88 11.45 6.83
CA LEU A 390 0.18 12.74 6.65
C LEU A 390 -0.76 13.07 7.82
N LEU A 391 -1.48 12.08 8.34
CA LEU A 391 -2.32 12.26 9.53
C LEU A 391 -1.48 12.70 10.74
N ARG A 392 -0.33 12.06 10.97
CA ARG A 392 0.58 12.39 12.07
C ARG A 392 1.31 13.71 11.84
N GLY A 393 1.66 14.01 10.59
CA GLY A 393 2.21 15.30 10.19
C GLY A 393 1.24 16.42 10.50
N THR A 394 -0.05 16.21 10.22
CA THR A 394 -1.11 17.14 10.61
C THR A 394 -1.18 17.30 12.13
N TYR A 395 -1.28 16.21 12.89
CA TYR A 395 -1.36 16.23 14.36
C TYR A 395 -0.17 16.95 15.01
N HIS A 396 1.06 16.69 14.54
CA HIS A 396 2.28 17.29 15.05
C HIS A 396 2.67 18.62 14.37
N ARG A 397 1.81 19.17 13.51
CA ARG A 397 2.07 20.39 12.73
C ARG A 397 3.41 20.33 11.99
N LYS A 398 3.68 19.23 11.29
CA LYS A 398 4.84 19.05 10.43
C LYS A 398 4.46 19.38 8.99
N LEU A 399 5.24 20.24 8.33
CA LEU A 399 4.96 20.75 6.99
C LEU A 399 5.19 19.65 5.94
N MET A 400 4.13 18.94 5.55
CA MET A 400 4.26 17.74 4.71
C MET A 400 4.67 18.09 3.27
N PRO A 401 5.60 17.36 2.63
CA PRO A 401 6.06 17.65 1.29
C PRO A 401 5.00 17.31 0.23
N ALA A 402 5.21 17.81 -0.99
CA ALA A 402 4.34 17.53 -2.13
C ALA A 402 4.32 16.05 -2.49
N LEU A 403 3.14 15.57 -2.90
CA LEU A 403 2.99 14.28 -3.57
C LEU A 403 3.58 14.34 -4.97
N CYS A 404 4.61 13.53 -5.22
CA CYS A 404 5.29 13.51 -6.51
C CYS A 404 5.96 12.16 -6.79
N ARG A 405 6.31 11.90 -8.05
CA ARG A 405 7.30 10.87 -8.40
C ARG A 405 8.67 11.50 -8.40
N ALA A 406 9.51 11.15 -7.42
CA ALA A 406 10.82 11.77 -7.24
C ALA A 406 11.71 11.60 -8.49
N TYR A 407 11.58 10.48 -9.21
CA TYR A 407 12.30 10.24 -10.46
C TYR A 407 11.97 11.26 -11.56
N ASP A 408 10.68 11.55 -11.75
CA ASP A 408 10.23 12.47 -12.80
C ASP A 408 10.69 13.90 -12.52
N VAL A 409 10.57 14.32 -11.26
CA VAL A 409 11.02 15.64 -10.81
C VAL A 409 12.53 15.78 -10.95
N ALA A 410 13.32 14.80 -10.48
CA ALA A 410 14.77 14.81 -10.62
C ALA A 410 15.21 14.79 -12.11
N GLY A 411 14.48 14.06 -12.95
CA GLY A 411 14.70 14.04 -14.39
C GLY A 411 14.41 15.38 -15.05
N GLU A 412 13.36 16.08 -14.65
CA GLU A 412 13.03 17.41 -15.15
C GLU A 412 14.05 18.47 -14.72
N ILE A 413 14.44 18.49 -13.44
CA ILE A 413 15.52 19.36 -12.91
C ILE A 413 16.81 19.15 -13.73
N SER A 414 17.16 17.88 -13.99
CA SER A 414 18.32 17.52 -14.82
C SER A 414 18.20 18.03 -16.25
N LYS A 415 17.04 17.87 -16.90
CA LYS A 415 16.82 18.28 -18.31
C LYS A 415 16.80 19.79 -18.50
N LYS A 416 16.34 20.54 -17.49
CA LYS A 416 16.31 22.01 -17.51
C LYS A 416 17.64 22.66 -17.09
N GLY A 417 18.69 21.88 -16.82
CA GLY A 417 20.00 22.40 -16.45
C GLY A 417 19.98 23.13 -15.11
N MET A 418 19.25 22.59 -14.13
CA MET A 418 19.16 23.11 -12.76
C MET A 418 19.96 22.28 -11.75
N ARG A 419 20.88 21.43 -12.23
CA ARG A 419 21.77 20.63 -11.37
C ARG A 419 22.70 21.54 -10.58
N GLY A 420 22.93 21.21 -9.31
CA GLY A 420 23.79 21.98 -8.41
C GLY A 420 23.20 23.31 -7.93
N LEU A 421 21.99 23.66 -8.35
CA LEU A 421 21.28 24.82 -7.81
C LEU A 421 20.67 24.46 -6.45
N SER A 422 20.69 25.42 -5.52
CA SER A 422 19.96 25.31 -4.26
C SER A 422 18.45 25.31 -4.47
N ARG A 423 17.69 24.83 -3.48
CA ARG A 423 16.22 24.91 -3.47
C ARG A 423 15.68 26.33 -3.73
N LYS A 424 16.32 27.35 -3.16
CA LYS A 424 15.94 28.76 -3.36
C LYS A 424 16.12 29.19 -4.82
N GLU A 425 17.24 28.82 -5.45
CA GLU A 425 17.57 29.16 -6.84
C GLU A 425 16.65 28.43 -7.82
N ILE A 426 16.36 27.14 -7.60
CA ILE A 426 15.41 26.36 -8.40
C ILE A 426 14.04 27.03 -8.38
N ALA A 427 13.54 27.37 -7.18
CA ALA A 427 12.25 28.03 -7.04
C ALA A 427 12.20 29.40 -7.71
N GLN A 428 13.26 30.20 -7.55
CA GLN A 428 13.34 31.52 -8.19
C GLN A 428 13.38 31.42 -9.71
N ARG A 429 14.11 30.44 -10.26
CA ARG A 429 14.18 30.23 -11.71
C ARG A 429 12.83 29.85 -12.28
N VAL A 430 12.12 28.90 -11.68
CA VAL A 430 10.77 28.51 -12.13
C VAL A 430 9.76 29.64 -11.94
N ARG A 431 9.90 30.46 -10.89
CA ARG A 431 9.08 31.66 -10.71
C ARG A 431 9.23 32.61 -11.90
N VAL A 432 10.47 32.90 -12.32
CA VAL A 432 10.76 33.78 -13.47
C VAL A 432 10.32 33.17 -14.80
N GLU A 433 10.53 31.87 -15.01
CA GLU A 433 10.15 31.16 -16.24
C GLU A 433 8.63 30.89 -16.34
N GLY A 434 7.91 30.93 -15.21
CA GLY A 434 6.49 30.62 -15.11
C GLY A 434 6.21 29.14 -14.79
N VAL A 435 5.21 28.91 -13.93
CA VAL A 435 4.83 27.56 -13.45
C VAL A 435 4.10 26.69 -14.49
N GLU A 436 3.63 27.28 -15.59
CA GLU A 436 3.01 26.54 -16.70
C GLU A 436 4.06 25.81 -17.57
N GLY A 437 5.33 26.20 -17.47
CA GLY A 437 6.43 25.61 -18.25
C GLY A 437 7.05 24.34 -17.63
N VAL A 438 6.46 23.81 -16.55
CA VAL A 438 6.94 22.64 -15.81
C VAL A 438 5.86 21.56 -15.66
N SER A 439 6.25 20.31 -15.42
CA SER A 439 5.28 19.23 -15.19
C SER A 439 4.44 19.46 -13.94
N LYS A 440 3.27 18.78 -13.86
CA LYS A 440 2.36 18.85 -12.70
C LYS A 440 3.05 18.47 -11.38
N ASP A 441 3.89 17.42 -11.40
CA ASP A 441 4.60 16.96 -10.20
C ASP A 441 5.69 17.97 -9.81
N PHE A 442 6.46 18.49 -10.76
CA PHE A 442 7.48 19.48 -10.45
C PHE A 442 6.87 20.82 -10.00
N ARG A 443 5.77 21.25 -10.61
CA ARG A 443 4.98 22.43 -10.17
C ARG A 443 4.55 22.33 -8.71
N ARG A 444 4.10 21.16 -8.26
CA ARG A 444 3.73 20.94 -6.85
C ARG A 444 4.94 21.08 -5.93
N VAL A 445 6.06 20.46 -6.30
CA VAL A 445 7.30 20.48 -5.50
C VAL A 445 7.89 21.88 -5.42
N VAL A 446 8.09 22.56 -6.55
CA VAL A 446 8.83 23.83 -6.62
C VAL A 446 8.19 24.96 -5.83
N LYS A 447 6.86 24.91 -5.64
CA LYS A 447 6.13 25.91 -4.85
C LYS A 447 6.48 25.89 -3.37
N TYR A 448 7.07 24.82 -2.86
CA TYR A 448 7.58 24.73 -1.49
C TYR A 448 8.85 25.56 -1.27
N GLY A 449 9.51 26.04 -2.32
CA GLY A 449 10.69 26.88 -2.17
C GLY A 449 11.81 26.19 -1.39
N GLU A 450 12.27 26.84 -0.32
CA GLU A 450 13.32 26.31 0.57
C GLU A 450 12.90 25.06 1.37
N GLU A 451 11.60 24.74 1.41
CA GLU A 451 11.04 23.53 2.04
C GLU A 451 10.81 22.39 1.05
N MET A 452 11.31 22.50 -0.19
CA MET A 452 11.40 21.34 -1.08
C MET A 452 12.20 20.20 -0.41
N PRO A 453 11.91 18.93 -0.74
CA PRO A 453 12.71 17.79 -0.29
C PRO A 453 14.20 17.97 -0.62
N GLU A 454 15.10 17.55 0.27
CA GLU A 454 16.55 17.75 0.13
C GLU A 454 17.11 17.21 -1.20
N TRP A 455 16.54 16.11 -1.70
CA TRP A 455 17.03 15.43 -2.91
C TRP A 455 16.89 16.22 -4.21
N VAL A 456 16.15 17.34 -4.23
CA VAL A 456 16.08 18.20 -5.41
C VAL A 456 17.41 18.91 -5.71
N GLU A 457 18.30 19.04 -4.72
CA GLU A 457 19.63 19.67 -4.87
C GLU A 457 20.66 18.73 -5.50
N TYR A 458 20.40 17.41 -5.46
CA TYR A 458 21.25 16.36 -6.02
C TYR A 458 20.45 15.38 -6.91
N PRO A 459 19.77 15.87 -7.96
CA PRO A 459 18.86 15.07 -8.78
C PRO A 459 19.54 13.88 -9.48
N GLU A 460 20.85 13.95 -9.71
CA GLU A 460 21.66 12.89 -10.32
C GLU A 460 21.75 11.61 -9.49
N VAL A 461 21.50 11.68 -8.18
CA VAL A 461 21.39 10.48 -7.34
C VAL A 461 20.16 9.67 -7.76
N ILE A 462 19.03 10.33 -7.99
CA ILE A 462 17.78 9.66 -8.36
C ILE A 462 17.72 9.36 -9.86
N TYR A 463 18.12 10.31 -10.70
CA TYR A 463 18.01 10.23 -12.16
C TYR A 463 19.38 9.97 -12.80
N GLY A 464 19.69 8.69 -13.04
CA GLY A 464 20.95 8.26 -13.63
C GLY A 464 20.98 8.52 -15.15
N LYS A 465 21.87 9.41 -15.61
CA LYS A 465 22.21 9.56 -17.04
C LYS A 465 23.52 8.87 -17.43
N THR A 466 24.27 8.37 -16.45
CA THR A 466 25.69 7.97 -16.56
C THR A 466 25.95 6.48 -16.30
N GLY A 467 24.93 5.68 -15.99
CA GLY A 467 25.05 4.23 -15.92
C GLY A 467 25.08 3.61 -17.31
N GLY A 468 25.84 2.53 -17.50
CA GLY A 468 25.80 1.74 -18.74
C GLY A 468 24.38 1.27 -19.09
N GLU A 469 24.18 0.76 -20.31
CA GLU A 469 22.89 0.28 -20.79
C GLU A 469 22.18 -0.58 -19.72
N GLY A 470 21.06 -0.07 -19.18
CA GLY A 470 20.21 -0.78 -18.21
C GLY A 470 20.09 -0.17 -16.80
N GLU A 471 20.89 0.83 -16.41
CA GLU A 471 20.84 1.40 -15.05
C GLU A 471 20.13 2.77 -14.96
N MET A 472 18.83 2.73 -14.65
CA MET A 472 17.95 3.92 -14.59
C MET A 472 18.21 4.88 -13.41
N LEU A 473 18.70 4.36 -12.27
CA LEU A 473 18.93 5.14 -11.04
C LEU A 473 20.42 5.45 -10.86
N GLY A 474 20.74 6.56 -10.17
CA GLY A 474 22.12 6.94 -9.81
C GLY A 474 22.65 6.31 -8.54
N TYR A 475 21.91 5.38 -7.91
CA TYR A 475 22.29 4.70 -6.68
C TYR A 475 22.04 3.19 -6.73
N HIS A 476 22.63 2.45 -5.79
CA HIS A 476 22.28 1.07 -5.46
C HIS A 476 22.47 0.85 -3.95
N ILE A 477 21.36 0.68 -3.24
CA ILE A 477 21.38 0.30 -1.81
C ILE A 477 21.54 -1.23 -1.68
N PRO A 478 22.20 -1.73 -0.63
CA PRO A 478 22.22 -3.17 -0.38
C PRO A 478 20.81 -3.70 -0.09
N GLY A 479 20.47 -4.85 -0.67
CA GLY A 479 19.26 -5.61 -0.32
C GLY A 479 19.44 -6.39 0.98
N GLY A 480 18.60 -7.41 1.22
CA GLY A 480 18.82 -8.36 2.32
C GLY A 480 20.09 -9.18 2.10
N MET A 481 20.84 -9.50 3.16
CA MET A 481 22.02 -10.36 3.06
C MET A 481 21.57 -11.74 2.59
N THR A 482 22.14 -12.23 1.49
CA THR A 482 21.93 -13.60 1.00
C THR A 482 23.29 -14.25 0.94
N LEU A 483 23.51 -15.26 1.78
CA LEU A 483 24.74 -16.03 1.76
C LEU A 483 24.59 -17.15 0.76
N LYS A 484 25.49 -17.18 -0.22
CA LYS A 484 25.51 -18.25 -1.21
C LYS A 484 26.07 -19.53 -0.54
N PRO A 485 25.32 -20.64 -0.58
CA PRO A 485 25.75 -21.90 0.05
C PRO A 485 27.13 -22.37 -0.41
N ASP A 486 27.41 -22.22 -1.69
CA ASP A 486 28.61 -22.71 -2.36
C ASP A 486 29.81 -21.79 -2.14
N THR A 487 29.68 -20.49 -2.40
CA THR A 487 30.81 -19.56 -2.38
C THR A 487 31.08 -18.94 -1.02
N ASP A 488 30.04 -18.65 -0.24
CA ASP A 488 30.18 -17.82 0.95
C ASP A 488 30.22 -18.69 2.22
N LEU A 489 29.55 -19.84 2.19
CA LEU A 489 29.45 -20.76 3.34
C LEU A 489 30.30 -22.02 3.20
N SER A 490 30.95 -22.24 2.06
CA SER A 490 31.65 -23.49 1.74
C SER A 490 30.81 -24.72 2.13
N SER A 491 29.50 -24.65 1.84
CA SER A 491 28.56 -25.69 2.21
C SER A 491 28.95 -26.96 1.47
N HIS A 492 29.15 -28.05 2.20
CA HIS A 492 29.45 -29.34 1.62
C HIS A 492 28.18 -30.04 1.07
N PHE A 493 27.02 -29.36 1.08
CA PHE A 493 25.72 -29.88 0.63
C PHE A 493 25.38 -31.26 1.23
N VAL A 494 25.77 -31.48 2.50
CA VAL A 494 25.45 -32.70 3.25
C VAL A 494 24.17 -32.40 4.02
N PRO A 495 23.18 -33.32 4.04
CA PRO A 495 21.95 -33.16 4.81
C PRO A 495 22.25 -33.09 6.31
N TRP A 496 21.52 -32.22 7.01
CA TRP A 496 21.74 -31.89 8.41
C TRP A 496 20.63 -32.49 9.27
N TYR A 497 20.98 -33.34 10.25
CA TYR A 497 20.02 -34.00 11.13
C TYR A 497 19.31 -33.05 12.11
N LYS A 498 19.87 -31.86 12.36
CA LYS A 498 19.28 -30.78 13.17
C LYS A 498 19.64 -29.41 12.58
N VAL A 499 18.68 -28.77 11.92
CA VAL A 499 18.80 -27.39 11.43
C VAL A 499 17.92 -26.49 12.28
N VAL A 500 18.50 -25.41 12.78
CA VAL A 500 17.76 -24.35 13.47
C VAL A 500 17.60 -23.20 12.50
N VAL A 501 16.36 -22.86 12.15
CA VAL A 501 16.07 -21.63 11.41
C VAL A 501 15.90 -20.51 12.42
N ALA A 502 16.87 -19.61 12.47
CA ALA A 502 16.78 -18.38 13.23
C ALA A 502 16.25 -17.27 12.31
N ASP A 503 15.13 -16.66 12.67
CA ASP A 503 14.56 -15.50 11.98
C ASP A 503 14.49 -14.32 12.96
N VAL A 504 14.91 -13.14 12.50
CA VAL A 504 14.71 -11.90 13.26
C VAL A 504 13.31 -11.41 12.91
N GLY A 505 12.35 -11.79 13.75
CA GLY A 505 10.94 -11.46 13.54
C GLY A 505 10.75 -9.95 13.31
N ALA A 506 10.30 -9.59 12.11
CA ALA A 506 10.10 -8.19 11.71
C ALA A 506 11.37 -7.32 11.81
N MET A 507 12.50 -7.81 11.29
CA MET A 507 13.80 -7.11 11.34
C MET A 507 13.70 -5.64 10.91
N TYR A 508 13.25 -5.34 9.69
CA TYR A 508 13.23 -3.95 9.19
C TYR A 508 12.26 -3.03 9.94
N PRO A 509 11.02 -3.42 10.28
CA PRO A 509 10.16 -2.61 11.15
C PRO A 509 10.81 -2.32 12.52
N THR A 510 11.48 -3.31 13.11
CA THR A 510 12.14 -3.19 14.41
C THR A 510 13.34 -2.25 14.33
N ILE A 511 14.16 -2.36 13.29
CA ILE A 511 15.27 -1.44 13.00
C ILE A 511 14.72 -0.03 12.85
N LEU A 512 13.72 0.17 11.98
CA LEU A 512 13.09 1.47 11.74
C LEU A 512 12.65 2.13 13.04
N ARG A 513 11.99 1.35 13.92
CA ARG A 513 11.58 1.80 15.26
C ARG A 513 12.76 2.19 16.15
N ALA A 514 13.77 1.33 16.23
CA ALA A 514 14.91 1.51 17.11
C ALA A 514 15.80 2.70 16.72
N VAL A 515 16.00 2.91 15.42
CA VAL A 515 16.95 3.92 14.91
C VAL A 515 16.27 5.21 14.44
N ASN A 516 14.95 5.30 14.59
CA ASN A 516 14.14 6.43 14.13
C ASN A 516 14.32 6.74 12.63
N ALA A 517 14.35 5.70 11.78
CA ALA A 517 14.48 5.91 10.34
C ALA A 517 13.17 6.34 9.69
N GLY A 518 13.20 7.43 8.94
CA GLY A 518 12.04 8.02 8.29
C GLY A 518 12.45 9.12 7.32
N ALA A 519 11.50 9.58 6.51
CA ALA A 519 11.75 10.59 5.49
C ALA A 519 12.07 11.97 6.08
N ASP A 520 11.58 12.20 7.30
CA ASP A 520 11.59 13.46 8.03
C ASP A 520 12.48 13.42 9.29
N SER A 521 13.22 12.32 9.46
CA SER A 521 14.09 12.07 10.60
C SER A 521 15.53 11.70 10.21
N ILE A 522 15.81 11.46 8.92
CA ILE A 522 17.14 11.16 8.40
C ILE A 522 17.49 12.14 7.26
N GLY A 523 18.68 12.74 7.33
CA GLY A 523 19.21 13.65 6.31
C GLY A 523 20.73 13.48 6.15
N LEU A 524 21.33 14.16 5.18
CA LEU A 524 22.78 14.11 4.97
C LEU A 524 23.55 14.90 6.04
N ALA A 525 24.74 14.40 6.39
CA ALA A 525 25.72 15.20 7.13
C ALA A 525 26.52 16.04 6.14
N LYS A 526 26.36 17.37 6.21
CA LYS A 526 27.07 18.29 5.32
C LYS A 526 28.59 18.18 5.51
N PRO A 527 29.43 18.60 4.55
CA PRO A 527 30.89 18.48 4.66
C PRO A 527 31.50 19.05 5.94
N GLY A 528 30.93 20.13 6.48
CA GLY A 528 31.35 20.76 7.74
C GLY A 528 30.79 20.14 9.02
N GLU A 529 29.92 19.13 8.92
CA GLU A 529 29.22 18.53 10.06
C GLU A 529 29.79 17.15 10.41
N GLU A 530 29.88 16.86 11.71
CA GLU A 530 30.16 15.49 12.16
C GLU A 530 28.96 14.57 11.88
N PRO A 531 29.16 13.45 11.15
CA PRO A 531 28.12 12.45 10.94
C PRO A 531 27.75 11.78 12.25
N GLN A 532 26.45 11.55 12.48
CA GLN A 532 25.97 10.79 13.63
C GLN A 532 25.94 9.29 13.37
N ASP A 533 25.94 8.90 12.09
CA ASP A 533 26.05 7.51 11.64
C ASP A 533 26.41 7.51 10.15
N TRP A 534 26.54 6.30 9.60
CA TRP A 534 26.91 6.09 8.21
C TRP A 534 25.95 5.11 7.54
N VAL A 535 25.60 5.41 6.28
CA VAL A 535 24.79 4.56 5.42
C VAL A 535 25.64 4.01 4.28
N TRP A 536 25.44 2.74 3.95
CA TRP A 536 26.20 2.04 2.92
C TRP A 536 25.44 2.05 1.59
N LEU A 537 26.14 2.42 0.52
CA LEU A 537 25.67 2.30 -0.85
C LEU A 537 26.70 1.54 -1.69
N LYS A 538 26.24 0.50 -2.40
CA LYS A 538 27.10 -0.28 -3.32
C LYS A 538 27.52 0.52 -4.55
N ARG A 539 26.71 1.51 -4.92
CA ARG A 539 26.94 2.44 -6.02
C ARG A 539 26.25 3.77 -5.70
N LEU A 540 26.91 4.87 -6.03
CA LEU A 540 26.38 6.22 -5.96
C LEU A 540 26.94 7.04 -7.13
N SER A 541 26.22 8.07 -7.57
CA SER A 541 26.62 8.92 -8.69
C SER A 541 27.99 9.57 -8.44
N PRO A 542 28.97 9.44 -9.36
CA PRO A 542 30.25 10.13 -9.24
C PRO A 542 30.09 11.66 -9.17
N ASP A 543 29.12 12.20 -9.91
CA ASP A 543 28.79 13.64 -9.89
C ASP A 543 28.44 14.10 -8.47
N PHE A 544 27.66 13.31 -7.73
CA PHE A 544 27.30 13.61 -6.33
C PHE A 544 28.52 13.58 -5.40
N LEU A 545 29.38 12.57 -5.55
CA LEU A 545 30.59 12.42 -4.74
C LEU A 545 31.56 13.60 -4.97
N ASN A 546 31.66 14.08 -6.20
CA ASN A 546 32.50 15.20 -6.60
C ASN A 546 31.92 16.57 -6.19
N ALA A 547 30.59 16.69 -6.16
CA ALA A 547 29.89 17.94 -5.79
C ALA A 547 29.94 18.25 -4.28
N ASN A 548 30.49 17.32 -3.46
CA ASN A 548 30.70 17.49 -2.02
C ASN A 548 29.43 17.90 -1.26
N HIS A 549 28.29 17.28 -1.57
CA HIS A 549 27.02 17.53 -0.87
C HIS A 549 26.99 16.95 0.56
N SER A 550 27.81 15.93 0.82
CA SER A 550 27.85 15.19 2.09
C SER A 550 29.25 14.74 2.41
N ARG A 551 29.54 14.49 3.68
CA ARG A 551 30.68 13.65 4.06
C ARG A 551 30.47 12.23 3.53
N TRP A 552 31.51 11.68 2.92
CA TRP A 552 31.54 10.30 2.46
C TRP A 552 32.96 9.73 2.56
N ARG A 553 33.08 8.39 2.59
CA ARG A 553 34.34 7.66 2.48
C ARG A 553 34.11 6.36 1.70
N GLU A 554 35.17 5.80 1.13
CA GLU A 554 35.11 4.45 0.58
C GLU A 554 34.91 3.42 1.69
N VAL A 555 34.24 2.31 1.35
CA VAL A 555 34.17 1.14 2.23
C VAL A 555 35.57 0.59 2.44
N ASP A 556 35.95 0.34 3.69
CA ASP A 556 37.26 -0.15 4.07
C ASP A 556 37.17 -1.39 4.98
N SER A 557 38.32 -1.88 5.48
CA SER A 557 38.39 -3.08 6.29
C SER A 557 37.67 -2.98 7.64
N THR A 558 37.27 -1.79 8.08
CA THR A 558 36.48 -1.60 9.30
C THR A 558 34.98 -1.87 9.10
N ASP A 559 34.52 -1.89 7.84
CA ASP A 559 33.13 -2.16 7.47
C ASP A 559 32.94 -3.64 7.09
N GLU A 560 33.17 -4.57 8.02
CA GLU A 560 33.17 -6.03 7.77
C GLU A 560 31.87 -6.58 7.12
N PHE A 561 30.76 -5.84 7.21
CA PHE A 561 29.45 -6.19 6.63
C PHE A 561 29.26 -5.69 5.17
N ALA A 562 30.17 -4.88 4.66
CA ALA A 562 30.11 -4.24 3.35
C ALA A 562 31.18 -4.79 2.41
N ASP A 563 30.81 -5.04 1.14
CA ASP A 563 31.72 -5.62 0.14
C ASP A 563 32.46 -4.55 -0.69
N LYS A 564 31.74 -3.52 -1.14
CA LYS A 564 32.25 -2.43 -1.97
C LYS A 564 31.37 -1.19 -1.88
N GLY A 565 31.84 -0.10 -2.47
CA GLY A 565 31.08 1.13 -2.63
C GLY A 565 31.49 2.18 -1.62
N VAL A 566 30.52 2.94 -1.11
CA VAL A 566 30.78 4.11 -0.28
C VAL A 566 29.92 4.12 0.99
N MET A 567 30.47 4.75 2.02
CA MET A 567 29.78 5.11 3.25
C MET A 567 29.46 6.61 3.21
N VAL A 568 28.19 6.97 3.36
CA VAL A 568 27.71 8.36 3.36
C VAL A 568 27.29 8.74 4.78
N GLY A 569 27.78 9.87 5.27
CA GLY A 569 27.47 10.37 6.61
C GLY A 569 26.04 10.91 6.70
N ILE A 570 25.32 10.57 7.77
CA ILE A 570 23.95 11.03 7.99
C ILE A 570 23.77 11.78 9.32
N LYS A 571 22.72 12.59 9.37
CA LYS A 571 22.17 13.23 10.56
C LYS A 571 20.80 12.66 10.88
N LYS A 572 20.47 12.67 12.17
CA LYS A 572 19.23 12.14 12.72
C LYS A 572 18.48 13.25 13.44
N SER A 573 17.16 13.29 13.28
CA SER A 573 16.32 14.14 14.09
C SER A 573 16.33 13.67 15.54
N SER A 574 16.25 14.62 16.47
CA SER A 574 16.01 14.33 17.89
C SER A 574 14.55 13.97 18.18
N GLU A 575 13.63 14.27 17.25
CA GLU A 575 12.21 13.97 17.39
C GLU A 575 11.85 12.69 16.60
N PRO A 576 10.86 11.90 17.06
CA PRO A 576 10.34 10.76 16.31
C PRO A 576 9.84 11.17 14.92
N GLY A 577 10.26 10.45 13.88
CA GLY A 577 9.77 10.64 12.52
C GLY A 577 8.35 10.13 12.35
N LEU A 578 7.62 10.67 11.36
CA LEU A 578 6.19 10.36 11.16
C LEU A 578 5.94 8.87 10.83
N VAL A 579 6.80 8.28 9.99
CA VAL A 579 6.74 6.84 9.68
C VAL A 579 7.05 6.00 10.90
N ASN A 580 8.00 6.46 11.75
CA ASN A 580 8.34 5.79 12.99
C ASN A 580 7.15 5.78 13.97
N LEU A 581 6.46 6.90 14.12
CA LEU A 581 5.23 7.02 14.93
C LEU A 581 4.13 6.07 14.43
N ALA A 582 3.83 6.09 13.13
CA ALA A 582 2.86 5.19 12.50
C ALA A 582 3.21 3.71 12.70
N MET A 583 4.49 3.36 12.59
CA MET A 583 4.96 2.01 12.87
C MET A 583 4.74 1.62 14.34
N GLY A 584 4.85 2.57 15.26
CA GLY A 584 4.58 2.38 16.68
C GLY A 584 3.16 1.89 16.94
N ALA A 585 2.15 2.54 16.35
CA ALA A 585 0.74 2.16 16.50
C ALA A 585 0.47 0.74 15.99
N ILE A 586 0.89 0.43 14.76
CA ILE A 586 0.66 -0.90 14.18
C ILE A 586 1.37 -1.98 15.01
N MET A 587 2.61 -1.74 15.44
CA MET A 587 3.35 -2.74 16.23
C MET A 587 2.72 -2.98 17.60
N LYS A 588 2.28 -1.93 18.31
CA LYS A 588 1.59 -2.06 19.60
C LYS A 588 0.29 -2.84 19.47
N LEU A 589 -0.53 -2.55 18.45
CA LEU A 589 -1.76 -3.30 18.21
C LEU A 589 -1.47 -4.79 17.91
N ILE A 590 -0.47 -5.06 17.06
CA ILE A 590 -0.02 -6.43 16.78
C ILE A 590 0.42 -7.15 18.05
N ASP A 591 1.13 -6.47 18.94
CA ASP A 591 1.64 -7.09 20.17
C ASP A 591 0.51 -7.41 21.15
N LYS A 592 -0.53 -6.57 21.23
CA LYS A 592 -1.77 -6.89 21.97
C LYS A 592 -2.47 -8.13 21.39
N ILE A 593 -2.68 -8.19 20.07
CA ILE A 593 -3.30 -9.34 19.40
C ILE A 593 -2.48 -10.62 19.60
N LYS A 594 -1.14 -10.54 19.54
CA LYS A 594 -0.26 -11.68 19.82
C LYS A 594 -0.34 -12.15 21.27
N ALA A 595 -0.49 -11.24 22.23
CA ALA A 595 -0.63 -11.59 23.63
C ALA A 595 -1.93 -12.39 23.84
N GLU A 596 -3.02 -11.95 23.20
CA GLU A 596 -4.30 -12.64 23.21
C GLU A 596 -4.26 -14.01 22.51
N LEU A 597 -3.61 -14.11 21.34
CA LEU A 597 -3.40 -15.40 20.66
C LEU A 597 -2.63 -16.44 21.50
N LYS A 598 -1.83 -15.98 22.47
CA LYS A 598 -1.06 -16.83 23.38
C LYS A 598 -1.79 -17.12 24.70
N SER A 599 -2.87 -16.43 25.01
CA SER A 599 -3.59 -16.64 26.26
C SER A 599 -4.45 -17.90 26.20
N PRO A 600 -4.69 -18.57 27.34
CA PRO A 600 -5.62 -19.71 27.40
C PRO A 600 -7.02 -19.35 26.90
N GLU A 601 -7.50 -18.14 27.22
CA GLU A 601 -8.81 -17.63 26.82
C GLU A 601 -8.89 -17.46 25.30
N GLY A 602 -7.84 -16.91 24.68
CA GLY A 602 -7.76 -16.73 23.22
C GLY A 602 -7.67 -18.04 22.44
N GLN A 603 -7.28 -19.14 23.08
CA GLN A 603 -7.22 -20.49 22.47
C GLN A 603 -8.46 -21.35 22.75
N ALA A 604 -9.33 -20.91 23.67
CA ALA A 604 -10.49 -21.70 24.10
C ALA A 604 -11.60 -21.76 23.03
N ASP A 605 -11.85 -20.65 22.34
CA ASP A 605 -12.78 -20.58 21.21
C ASP A 605 -12.00 -20.65 19.88
N LYS A 606 -12.20 -21.76 19.14
CA LYS A 606 -11.55 -22.00 17.85
C LYS A 606 -11.89 -20.92 16.83
N GLU A 607 -13.10 -20.38 16.84
CA GLU A 607 -13.52 -19.36 15.89
C GLU A 607 -12.90 -18.02 16.24
N ALA A 608 -13.02 -17.56 17.49
CA ALA A 608 -12.32 -16.36 17.98
C ALA A 608 -10.81 -16.43 17.69
N TYR A 609 -10.19 -17.58 17.91
CA TYR A 609 -8.78 -17.80 17.60
C TYR A 609 -8.48 -17.61 16.11
N GLN A 610 -9.34 -18.12 15.21
CA GLN A 610 -9.17 -17.86 13.77
C GLN A 610 -9.34 -16.38 13.44
N ARG A 611 -10.34 -15.68 14.02
CA ARG A 611 -10.54 -14.24 13.80
C ARG A 611 -9.30 -13.44 14.19
N LEU A 612 -8.77 -13.68 15.40
CA LEU A 612 -7.54 -13.05 15.90
C LEU A 612 -6.34 -13.33 14.98
N LYS A 613 -6.23 -14.55 14.44
CA LYS A 613 -5.17 -14.91 13.50
C LYS A 613 -5.30 -14.13 12.20
N GLN A 614 -6.51 -13.93 11.68
CA GLN A 614 -6.77 -13.13 10.49
C GLN A 614 -6.41 -11.65 10.71
N MET A 615 -6.86 -11.07 11.83
CA MET A 615 -6.49 -9.70 12.23
C MET A 615 -4.96 -9.53 12.33
N TYR A 616 -4.28 -10.52 12.91
CA TYR A 616 -2.82 -10.52 13.01
C TYR A 616 -2.14 -10.53 11.62
N GLN A 617 -2.60 -11.37 10.68
CA GLN A 617 -1.97 -11.43 9.35
C GLN A 617 -2.13 -10.13 8.57
N SER A 618 -3.30 -9.49 8.62
CA SER A 618 -3.55 -8.23 7.89
C SER A 618 -2.62 -7.11 8.37
N LEU A 619 -2.53 -6.92 9.68
CA LEU A 619 -1.65 -5.93 10.30
C LEU A 619 -0.17 -6.26 10.10
N LYS A 620 0.20 -7.55 10.16
CA LYS A 620 1.58 -8.00 9.88
C LYS A 620 2.01 -7.64 8.46
N GLY A 621 1.14 -7.83 7.47
CA GLY A 621 1.37 -7.44 6.08
C GLY A 621 1.61 -5.94 5.95
N ALA A 622 0.72 -5.13 6.52
CA ALA A 622 0.82 -3.66 6.50
C ALA A 622 2.12 -3.17 7.17
N ARG A 623 2.46 -3.71 8.35
CA ARG A 623 3.70 -3.43 9.09
C ARG A 623 4.95 -3.69 8.25
N ASN A 624 5.03 -4.85 7.61
CA ASN A 624 6.22 -5.23 6.84
C ASN A 624 6.44 -4.34 5.61
N ALA A 625 5.35 -3.86 5.01
CA ALA A 625 5.43 -2.98 3.85
C ALA A 625 5.99 -1.59 4.19
N GLY A 626 5.81 -1.11 5.42
CA GLY A 626 6.20 0.23 5.89
C GLY A 626 7.66 0.43 6.25
N THR A 627 8.59 -0.01 5.41
CA THR A 627 10.02 0.00 5.74
C THR A 627 10.84 0.73 4.67
N HIS A 628 12.01 0.19 4.28
CA HIS A 628 12.86 0.82 3.27
C HIS A 628 12.13 0.97 1.92
N GLY A 629 11.28 -0.01 1.54
CA GLY A 629 10.60 -0.02 0.25
C GLY A 629 9.71 1.20 -0.03
N ILE A 630 9.02 1.74 0.98
CA ILE A 630 8.21 2.97 0.80
C ILE A 630 9.08 4.23 0.71
N LEU A 631 10.26 4.23 1.33
CA LEU A 631 11.19 5.36 1.35
C LEU A 631 12.05 5.42 0.08
N CYS A 632 12.27 4.29 -0.61
CA CYS A 632 13.08 4.19 -1.83
C CYS A 632 12.30 3.79 -3.09
N ALA A 633 11.05 4.27 -3.24
CA ALA A 633 10.22 4.04 -4.42
C ALA A 633 10.14 5.30 -5.33
N PRO A 634 11.21 5.68 -6.06
CA PRO A 634 11.27 6.97 -6.77
C PRO A 634 10.29 7.08 -7.95
N MET A 635 9.79 5.95 -8.46
CA MET A 635 8.83 5.87 -9.56
C MET A 635 7.37 5.91 -9.10
N VAL A 636 7.13 5.73 -7.79
CA VAL A 636 5.79 5.72 -7.21
C VAL A 636 5.52 7.09 -6.63
N THR A 637 4.31 7.59 -6.85
CA THR A 637 3.91 8.89 -6.29
C THR A 637 3.88 8.80 -4.77
N SER A 638 4.74 9.54 -4.07
CA SER A 638 4.87 9.51 -2.62
C SER A 638 5.31 10.85 -2.04
N ARG A 639 5.00 11.08 -0.76
CA ARG A 639 5.55 12.15 0.08
C ARG A 639 6.79 11.71 0.87
N GLN A 640 6.97 10.41 1.07
CA GLN A 640 7.95 9.85 2.01
C GLN A 640 9.26 9.41 1.34
N PHE A 641 9.52 9.80 0.09
CA PHE A 641 10.76 9.41 -0.57
C PHE A 641 11.99 10.00 0.16
N ASN A 642 12.85 9.12 0.66
CA ASN A 642 14.12 9.46 1.30
C ASN A 642 15.08 8.26 1.17
N LEU A 643 16.04 8.39 0.25
CA LEU A 643 17.06 7.36 -0.01
C LEU A 643 17.87 7.03 1.24
N TRP A 644 18.25 8.04 2.01
CA TRP A 644 19.15 7.89 3.15
C TRP A 644 18.49 7.13 4.30
N GLY A 645 17.22 7.41 4.58
CA GLY A 645 16.42 6.65 5.53
C GLY A 645 16.25 5.19 5.10
N ALA A 646 16.00 4.94 3.81
CA ALA A 646 15.93 3.58 3.27
C ALA A 646 17.27 2.83 3.40
N ALA A 647 18.37 3.46 2.98
CA ALA A 647 19.71 2.92 3.07
C ALA A 647 20.14 2.68 4.51
N TYR A 648 19.70 3.52 5.45
CA TYR A 648 20.00 3.35 6.86
C TYR A 648 19.37 2.08 7.43
N ILE A 649 18.10 1.81 7.10
CA ILE A 649 17.41 0.57 7.51
C ILE A 649 18.16 -0.66 6.98
N THR A 650 18.54 -0.66 5.69
CA THR A 650 19.22 -1.82 5.10
C THR A 650 20.65 -1.97 5.62
N THR A 651 21.38 -0.87 5.83
CA THR A 651 22.74 -0.88 6.41
C THR A 651 22.73 -1.49 7.82
N GLN A 652 21.78 -1.10 8.67
CA GLN A 652 21.64 -1.68 10.00
C GLN A 652 21.25 -3.16 9.95
N GLY A 653 20.41 -3.55 8.98
CA GLY A 653 20.11 -4.97 8.73
C GLY A 653 21.36 -5.77 8.36
N GLN A 654 22.22 -5.23 7.50
CA GLN A 654 23.49 -5.84 7.12
C GLN A 654 24.46 -5.96 8.30
N LYS A 655 24.58 -4.92 9.14
CA LYS A 655 25.39 -4.96 10.37
C LYS A 655 24.94 -6.07 11.32
N ILE A 656 23.64 -6.13 11.63
CA ILE A 656 23.07 -7.14 12.53
C ILE A 656 23.33 -8.56 11.99
N LEU A 657 23.15 -8.78 10.69
CA LEU A 657 23.40 -10.08 10.08
C LEU A 657 24.89 -10.42 10.07
N GLY A 658 25.78 -9.46 9.76
CA GLY A 658 27.23 -9.64 9.83
C GLY A 658 27.69 -10.03 11.24
N ASP A 659 27.21 -9.32 12.27
CA ASP A 659 27.52 -9.61 13.68
C ASP A 659 26.99 -10.98 14.11
N ALA A 660 25.79 -11.36 13.66
CA ALA A 660 25.24 -12.69 13.90
C ALA A 660 26.12 -13.78 13.28
N LEU A 661 26.56 -13.61 12.04
CA LEU A 661 27.46 -14.57 11.37
C LEU A 661 28.81 -14.67 12.06
N LYS A 662 29.38 -13.54 12.49
CA LYS A 662 30.63 -13.50 13.26
C LYS A 662 30.49 -14.25 14.57
N THR A 663 29.39 -14.02 15.29
CA THR A 663 29.09 -14.70 16.56
C THR A 663 28.90 -16.19 16.37
N LEU A 664 28.13 -16.61 15.36
CA LEU A 664 27.92 -18.04 15.05
C LEU A 664 29.25 -18.71 14.67
N SER A 665 30.05 -18.06 13.82
CA SER A 665 31.36 -18.56 13.41
C SER A 665 32.33 -18.69 14.59
N ALA A 666 32.39 -17.69 15.48
CA ALA A 666 33.21 -17.72 16.69
C ALA A 666 32.82 -18.87 17.64
N ASN A 667 31.54 -19.21 17.69
CA ASN A 667 31.01 -20.36 18.44
C ASN A 667 31.10 -21.69 17.67
N LYS A 668 31.78 -21.70 16.51
CA LYS A 668 31.90 -22.87 15.62
C LYS A 668 30.54 -23.43 15.18
N ILE A 669 29.51 -22.59 15.19
CA ILE A 669 28.19 -22.91 14.67
C ILE A 669 28.22 -22.68 13.18
N ARG A 670 28.00 -23.75 12.42
CA ARG A 670 28.03 -23.68 10.97
C ARG A 670 26.72 -23.10 10.44
N VAL A 671 26.85 -22.05 9.63
CA VAL A 671 25.73 -21.48 8.86
C VAL A 671 25.61 -22.23 7.54
N VAL A 672 24.40 -22.70 7.23
CA VAL A 672 24.13 -23.58 6.08
C VAL A 672 22.85 -23.14 5.38
N TYR A 673 22.81 -23.30 4.07
CA TYR A 673 21.64 -23.07 3.22
C TYR A 673 21.59 -24.20 2.17
N GLY A 674 20.41 -24.78 1.90
CA GLY A 674 20.29 -25.87 0.92
C GLY A 674 18.84 -26.28 0.65
N ASP A 675 18.49 -26.38 -0.63
CA ASP A 675 17.21 -26.91 -1.14
C ASP A 675 17.40 -28.33 -1.70
N SER A 676 16.37 -29.18 -1.64
CA SER A 676 16.33 -30.52 -2.29
C SER A 676 15.41 -30.47 -3.52
N VAL A 677 15.13 -31.58 -4.22
CA VAL A 677 14.09 -31.73 -5.29
C VAL A 677 13.52 -33.16 -5.27
N ASP A 678 12.35 -33.40 -5.86
CA ASP A 678 11.73 -34.74 -5.93
C ASP A 678 12.34 -35.62 -7.04
N ALA A 679 12.16 -36.94 -6.94
CA ALA A 679 12.75 -37.91 -7.89
C ALA A 679 12.18 -37.78 -9.31
N GLY A 680 10.94 -37.28 -9.46
CA GLY A 680 10.28 -37.04 -10.74
C GLY A 680 10.64 -35.69 -11.39
N THR A 681 11.51 -34.88 -10.78
CA THR A 681 11.91 -33.58 -11.33
C THR A 681 12.78 -33.76 -12.57
N ASP A 682 12.37 -33.10 -13.66
CA ASP A 682 13.18 -32.94 -14.86
C ASP A 682 14.22 -31.83 -14.67
N ILE A 683 15.47 -32.12 -15.01
CA ILE A 683 16.60 -31.21 -14.92
C ILE A 683 17.25 -31.03 -16.30
N ILE A 684 17.78 -29.83 -16.55
CA ILE A 684 18.51 -29.53 -17.77
C ILE A 684 19.99 -29.78 -17.52
N ILE A 685 20.58 -30.67 -18.30
CA ILE A 685 22.01 -30.99 -18.25
C ILE A 685 22.66 -30.86 -19.61
N ARG A 686 23.98 -30.69 -19.62
CA ARG A 686 24.84 -30.82 -20.80
C ARG A 686 25.76 -32.02 -20.63
N GLU A 687 25.78 -32.90 -21.61
CA GLU A 687 26.70 -34.02 -21.70
C GLU A 687 27.51 -33.89 -22.99
N GLY A 688 28.77 -33.48 -22.87
CA GLY A 688 29.59 -33.10 -24.02
C GLY A 688 28.99 -31.90 -24.78
N LYS A 689 28.59 -32.11 -26.04
CA LYS A 689 27.93 -31.07 -26.87
C LYS A 689 26.40 -31.12 -26.83
N LEU A 690 25.83 -32.13 -26.16
CA LEU A 690 24.39 -32.36 -26.16
C LEU A 690 23.76 -31.75 -24.90
N VAL A 691 22.81 -30.83 -25.09
CA VAL A 691 21.95 -30.33 -24.00
C VAL A 691 20.66 -31.14 -24.01
N LYS A 692 20.29 -31.72 -22.87
CA LYS A 692 19.10 -32.56 -22.73
C LYS A 692 18.39 -32.28 -21.42
N ILE A 693 17.08 -32.47 -21.45
CA ILE A 693 16.24 -32.52 -20.26
C ILE A 693 16.18 -33.98 -19.85
N VAL A 694 16.51 -34.27 -18.60
CA VAL A 694 16.51 -35.63 -18.05
C VAL A 694 15.81 -35.64 -16.73
N ASN A 695 15.06 -36.70 -16.46
CA ASN A 695 14.53 -36.93 -15.14
C ASN A 695 15.68 -37.21 -14.16
N ILE A 696 15.67 -36.59 -12.97
CA ILE A 696 16.80 -36.73 -12.02
C ILE A 696 16.94 -38.16 -11.49
N LYS A 697 15.85 -38.92 -11.37
CA LYS A 697 15.90 -40.35 -11.05
C LYS A 697 16.58 -41.13 -12.16
N ASP A 698 16.17 -40.92 -13.41
CA ASP A 698 16.76 -41.61 -14.56
C ASP A 698 18.23 -41.23 -14.72
N LEU A 699 18.60 -39.98 -14.42
CA LEU A 699 19.98 -39.53 -14.42
C LEU A 699 20.80 -40.25 -13.35
N PHE A 700 20.24 -40.43 -12.16
CA PHE A 700 20.88 -41.20 -11.09
C PHE A 700 21.02 -42.68 -11.48
N GLU A 701 20.00 -43.27 -12.11
CA GLU A 701 20.03 -44.67 -12.52
C GLU A 701 21.04 -44.92 -13.66
N SER A 702 21.04 -44.06 -14.67
CA SER A 702 21.89 -44.14 -15.88
C SER A 702 23.34 -43.67 -15.69
N CYS A 703 23.67 -43.02 -14.58
CA CYS A 703 25.05 -42.60 -14.32
C CYS A 703 25.93 -43.84 -14.04
N ASP A 704 26.96 -44.08 -14.85
CA ASP A 704 27.85 -45.26 -14.75
C ASP A 704 28.85 -45.22 -13.57
N SER A 705 28.75 -44.23 -12.68
CA SER A 705 29.63 -44.16 -11.52
C SER A 705 29.17 -45.08 -10.38
N GLU A 706 30.14 -45.61 -9.63
CA GLU A 706 29.86 -46.43 -8.46
C GLU A 706 29.01 -45.68 -7.43
N ILE A 707 28.00 -46.37 -6.90
CA ILE A 707 27.20 -45.83 -5.82
C ILE A 707 28.04 -45.85 -4.55
N TYR A 708 28.33 -44.68 -4.00
CA TYR A 708 28.83 -44.58 -2.63
C TYR A 708 27.73 -44.10 -1.69
N ARG A 709 27.68 -44.68 -0.49
CA ARG A 709 26.64 -44.39 0.50
C ARG A 709 27.20 -43.58 1.65
N LYS A 710 26.44 -42.58 2.10
CA LYS A 710 26.70 -41.84 3.35
C LYS A 710 25.39 -41.76 4.12
N GLY A 711 25.24 -42.62 5.12
CA GLY A 711 23.96 -42.82 5.82
C GLY A 711 22.93 -43.53 4.93
N ASP A 712 21.69 -43.04 4.95
CA ASP A 712 20.54 -43.43 4.13
C ASP A 712 20.56 -42.86 2.69
N HIS A 713 21.65 -42.19 2.33
CA HIS A 713 21.78 -41.49 1.06
C HIS A 713 22.71 -42.24 0.11
N GLU A 714 22.31 -42.30 -1.16
CA GLU A 714 23.09 -42.85 -2.25
C GLU A 714 23.60 -41.72 -3.16
N TYR A 715 24.87 -41.81 -3.54
CA TYR A 715 25.54 -40.81 -4.36
C TYR A 715 26.19 -41.46 -5.58
N LYS A 716 26.21 -40.72 -6.68
CA LYS A 716 26.96 -41.03 -7.89
C LYS A 716 27.73 -39.79 -8.33
N ALA A 717 28.97 -39.95 -8.78
CA ALA A 717 29.83 -38.85 -9.23
C ALA A 717 29.89 -38.82 -10.77
N PRO A 718 29.13 -37.95 -11.45
CA PRO A 718 29.08 -37.96 -12.89
C PRO A 718 30.32 -37.30 -13.50
N GLU A 719 30.96 -37.96 -14.48
CA GLU A 719 32.18 -37.43 -15.08
C GLU A 719 31.93 -36.41 -16.20
N LYS A 720 30.87 -36.62 -16.98
CA LYS A 720 30.60 -35.91 -18.25
C LYS A 720 29.40 -34.97 -18.20
N ILE A 721 28.77 -34.83 -17.03
CA ILE A 721 27.55 -34.06 -16.86
C ILE A 721 27.88 -32.68 -16.35
N GLU A 722 27.35 -31.67 -17.01
CA GLU A 722 27.37 -30.28 -16.59
C GLU A 722 25.94 -29.79 -16.36
N CYS A 723 25.72 -28.96 -15.36
CA CYS A 723 24.45 -28.32 -15.07
C CYS A 723 24.55 -26.83 -15.41
N LEU A 724 23.42 -26.25 -15.81
CA LEU A 724 23.34 -24.81 -16.01
C LEU A 724 23.44 -24.12 -14.65
N SER A 725 24.45 -23.26 -14.50
CA SER A 725 24.73 -22.47 -13.31
C SER A 725 24.83 -21.01 -13.72
N VAL A 726 24.79 -20.10 -12.74
CA VAL A 726 25.09 -18.69 -12.96
C VAL A 726 26.51 -18.41 -12.45
N SER A 727 27.32 -17.72 -13.26
CA SER A 727 28.68 -17.31 -12.90
C SER A 727 28.66 -16.20 -11.85
N LYS A 728 29.84 -15.81 -11.33
CA LYS A 728 29.96 -14.70 -10.38
C LYS A 728 29.50 -13.36 -10.99
N GLU A 729 29.55 -13.26 -12.31
CA GLU A 729 29.18 -12.10 -13.13
C GLU A 729 27.70 -12.12 -13.56
N GLY A 730 26.91 -13.11 -13.12
CA GLY A 730 25.50 -13.22 -13.47
C GLY A 730 25.22 -13.85 -14.84
N ILE A 731 26.24 -14.47 -15.46
CA ILE A 731 26.14 -15.08 -16.79
C ILE A 731 25.79 -16.56 -16.64
N CYS A 732 24.81 -17.05 -17.40
CA CYS A 732 24.52 -18.48 -17.45
C CYS A 732 25.71 -19.24 -18.07
N GLU A 733 26.25 -20.21 -17.35
CA GLU A 733 27.36 -21.05 -17.77
C GLU A 733 27.13 -22.51 -17.42
N TRP A 734 27.75 -23.41 -18.17
CA TRP A 734 27.72 -24.84 -17.87
C TRP A 734 28.84 -25.18 -16.88
N LYS A 735 28.49 -25.77 -15.73
CA LYS A 735 29.46 -26.25 -14.74
C LYS A 735 29.34 -27.73 -14.53
N LYS A 736 30.49 -28.41 -14.40
CA LYS A 736 30.55 -29.83 -14.07
C LYS A 736 29.74 -30.13 -12.80
N ALA A 737 28.86 -31.12 -12.89
CA ALA A 737 28.14 -31.65 -11.75
C ALA A 737 29.10 -32.53 -10.91
N ASN A 738 29.23 -32.23 -9.62
CA ASN A 738 30.13 -32.97 -8.74
C ASN A 738 29.54 -34.27 -8.21
N SER A 739 28.21 -34.34 -8.07
CA SER A 739 27.50 -35.54 -7.64
C SER A 739 26.01 -35.46 -7.97
N ILE A 740 25.38 -36.61 -8.18
CA ILE A 740 23.93 -36.82 -8.18
C ILE A 740 23.62 -37.60 -6.90
N LYS A 741 22.56 -37.23 -6.18
CA LYS A 741 22.24 -37.76 -4.84
C LYS A 741 20.77 -38.16 -4.76
N ARG A 742 20.45 -39.31 -4.16
CA ARG A 742 19.07 -39.71 -3.80
C ARG A 742 18.97 -40.23 -2.37
N HIS A 743 17.78 -40.13 -1.79
CA HIS A 743 17.45 -40.69 -0.47
C HIS A 743 15.95 -40.91 -0.32
N PRO A 744 15.53 -41.79 0.61
CA PRO A 744 14.13 -41.94 0.99
C PRO A 744 13.60 -40.65 1.64
N TYR A 745 12.37 -40.25 1.29
CA TYR A 745 11.67 -39.13 1.92
C TYR A 745 10.25 -39.55 2.29
N GLU A 746 9.89 -39.49 3.57
CA GLU A 746 8.58 -39.93 4.10
C GLU A 746 7.56 -38.78 4.24
N GLY A 747 7.89 -37.58 3.76
CA GLY A 747 6.98 -36.42 3.83
C GLY A 747 6.06 -36.29 2.62
N LYS A 748 5.03 -35.44 2.74
CA LYS A 748 4.15 -35.11 1.60
C LYS A 748 4.91 -34.28 0.55
N ILE A 749 4.80 -34.70 -0.71
CA ILE A 749 5.25 -33.94 -1.88
C ILE A 749 4.14 -32.96 -2.27
N LEU A 750 4.49 -31.70 -2.52
CA LEU A 750 3.60 -30.67 -3.05
C LEU A 750 3.77 -30.61 -4.56
N ASN A 751 2.67 -30.68 -5.30
CA ASN A 751 2.70 -30.45 -6.74
C ASN A 751 2.27 -29.00 -7.02
N ILE A 752 3.15 -28.22 -7.63
CA ILE A 752 2.96 -26.79 -7.85
C ILE A 752 2.85 -26.54 -9.35
N GLN A 753 1.72 -25.99 -9.78
CA GLN A 753 1.47 -25.68 -11.18
C GLN A 753 1.96 -24.27 -11.52
N THR A 754 2.89 -24.18 -12.47
CA THR A 754 3.45 -22.94 -13.01
C THR A 754 2.89 -22.67 -14.40
N ARG A 755 3.12 -21.46 -14.94
CA ARG A 755 2.74 -21.09 -16.32
C ARG A 755 3.36 -21.99 -17.41
N ARG A 756 4.43 -22.74 -17.08
CA ARG A 756 5.18 -23.58 -18.03
C ARG A 756 5.09 -25.07 -17.73
N GLY A 757 4.29 -25.49 -16.75
CA GLY A 757 4.15 -26.89 -16.34
C GLY A 757 4.06 -27.06 -14.82
N SER A 758 3.94 -28.29 -14.35
CA SER A 758 3.90 -28.62 -12.92
C SER A 758 5.26 -29.06 -12.40
N ILE A 759 5.64 -28.62 -11.19
CA ILE A 759 6.82 -29.09 -10.48
C ILE A 759 6.42 -29.71 -9.14
N SER A 760 6.96 -30.88 -8.84
CA SER A 760 6.79 -31.52 -7.54
C SER A 760 7.95 -31.14 -6.62
N VAL A 761 7.66 -30.65 -5.42
CA VAL A 761 8.66 -30.22 -4.45
C VAL A 761 8.31 -30.68 -3.06
N THR A 762 9.28 -30.83 -2.18
CA THR A 762 8.96 -31.04 -0.75
C THR A 762 8.52 -29.72 -0.12
N LYS A 763 7.77 -29.77 0.99
CA LYS A 763 7.22 -28.58 1.67
C LYS A 763 8.25 -27.51 2.07
N ASN A 764 9.53 -27.85 2.06
CA ASN A 764 10.62 -26.99 2.53
C ASN A 764 11.34 -26.25 1.39
N HIS A 765 10.83 -26.27 0.16
CA HIS A 765 11.49 -25.65 -0.99
C HIS A 765 11.05 -24.19 -1.21
N SER A 766 12.02 -23.37 -1.64
CA SER A 766 11.75 -22.08 -2.27
C SER A 766 11.58 -22.26 -3.78
N LEU A 767 10.49 -21.72 -4.36
CA LEU A 767 10.30 -21.67 -5.81
C LEU A 767 10.61 -20.27 -6.34
N TYR A 768 11.37 -20.20 -7.43
CA TYR A 768 11.72 -18.96 -8.11
C TYR A 768 11.23 -19.00 -9.56
N ALA A 769 10.73 -17.88 -10.08
CA ALA A 769 10.30 -17.76 -11.47
C ALA A 769 11.25 -16.82 -12.23
N LEU A 770 11.89 -17.33 -13.28
CA LEU A 770 12.69 -16.50 -14.19
C LEU A 770 11.77 -15.83 -15.22
N SER A 771 11.34 -14.60 -14.95
CA SER A 771 10.93 -13.64 -15.98
C SER A 771 12.14 -12.81 -16.40
N SER A 772 12.27 -12.56 -17.70
CA SER A 772 13.39 -11.88 -18.37
C SER A 772 14.00 -10.71 -17.56
N GLY A 773 15.10 -11.00 -16.85
CA GLY A 773 15.97 -10.03 -16.20
C GLY A 773 15.36 -9.40 -14.94
N LEU A 774 15.99 -9.64 -13.79
CA LEU A 774 15.67 -9.19 -12.43
C LEU A 774 14.61 -10.00 -11.67
N LYS A 775 14.99 -10.27 -10.41
CA LYS A 775 14.49 -11.26 -9.44
C LYS A 775 13.08 -10.97 -8.92
N GLU A 776 12.31 -12.03 -8.74
CA GLU A 776 11.79 -12.44 -7.42
C GLU A 776 12.24 -13.86 -7.11
#